data_AF-A0A1G5C2M4-F1
#
_entry.id   AF-A0A1G5C2M4-F1
#
_cell.length_a   1.000
_cell.length_b   1.000
_cell.length_c   1.000
_cell.angle_alpha   90.00
_cell.angle_beta   90.00
_cell.angle_gamma   90.00
#
_symmetry.space_group_name_H-M   'P 1'
#
loop_
_entity.id
_entity.type
_entity.pdbx_description
1 polymer ?
#
loop_
_entity_poly.entity_id
_entity_poly.type
_entity_poly.pdbx_seq_one_letter_code
_entity_poly.pdbx_strand_id
1 'polypeptide(L)'
;MDARTKTRGAAIRCRMVMWAMLFFWGVGAADSGAKSLYVAPGGSDSVSYDGNTIDKPWASPRQAWFNARAGDTVYFRGGTYTISSEIDTKSSGYDGTAGSPITFRNYETEDVTFVSTLGSAKVFDIERNYNVVKGINFRGGGIFFHVGYNTTATHFTISHCTAEMTDGGDNVAFVKLSVRAENALMQHCTVRGPGFDVHQNTAGVILFRTPGARILHCEFSNAPIGIFYKHANLVNTPQVEIAYNYIHDTANRYSILTNTNYAYIHDNVIGVTNANFRVNSENGGDGGDNNKIWYNTVFGAQLLLSDDADGARNNDIRGNVFVKDIPIHRYESMAHNSVMDENLHPTGTIVIENRVNYTLDAWRSHTGGSANSKLIGSTSSDFVGGSSPSSLDGFALSDSSAGYMAIRRDVDGDGTAESASMGAYIPMVGPQDDGDDPTDPTDPDPPTTDVPVPRVDSLEVAQEVAGDDTIFMDDFESSSLSSDYSDYNAGDNTALSITSDQGFGGSSKSLVAKWFSAGQVSAGSVSYFFGRNPAGSKSRSSEDFNEIYWRFYIKLSKGWQGNAKKLTRASVFSASDWRQAMIAHVWHGNELALGTDPKTFVSGSTVTSTTYNDQNNGTWLGAVSGTTQLYETDNADHWICIESRVKLNSSGNSDGEQDLWIDGELEIHQTGLNWIGSWREYGINMISLGNYWNGGSPRPQQRYLDNLVIATSRIGMAGSPVNPAIYKTAFDYAGHTQSGFEGQVSTTASETGIVWAGGVTGTGNTLVVNSSAGDFSGTLAGQSSLAQCTTYYARVRQADEGGNLSGWSPWKMFVTLEAPWGGGEVGPLEVN
;
A
#
# COMPACT_ATOMS: atom_id res chain seq x y z
N MET A 1 43.33 45.63 33.46
CA MET A 1 42.14 46.00 34.26
C MET A 1 40.93 45.67 33.42
N ASP A 2 39.88 45.06 33.93
CA ASP A 2 39.81 43.74 34.55
C ASP A 2 38.42 43.19 34.17
N ALA A 3 38.32 41.86 34.08
CA ALA A 3 37.14 41.01 34.12
C ALA A 3 35.78 41.49 33.55
N ARG A 4 35.35 40.88 32.42
CA ARG A 4 33.98 40.35 32.29
C ARG A 4 34.05 38.90 31.82
N THR A 5 33.68 38.02 32.74
CA THR A 5 33.83 36.57 32.69
C THR A 5 32.75 35.93 31.84
N LYS A 6 33.15 34.96 31.02
CA LYS A 6 32.34 34.04 30.23
C LYS A 6 31.33 33.29 31.11
N THR A 7 30.05 33.34 30.77
CA THR A 7 29.02 32.45 31.31
C THR A 7 28.89 31.25 30.38
N ARG A 8 29.14 30.05 30.92
CA ARG A 8 29.03 28.76 30.25
C ARG A 8 27.54 28.38 30.11
N GLY A 9 27.11 28.00 28.91
CA GLY A 9 25.80 27.38 28.68
C GLY A 9 25.89 25.87 28.89
N ALA A 10 25.08 25.34 29.79
CA ALA A 10 24.92 23.90 29.99
C ALA A 10 23.41 23.62 30.00
N ALA A 11 22.91 22.90 28.98
CA ALA A 11 21.55 22.39 28.97
C ALA A 11 21.47 21.13 29.86
N ILE A 12 20.59 21.13 30.85
CA ILE A 12 20.41 20.07 31.85
C ILE A 12 19.14 19.26 31.49
N ARG A 13 19.26 17.91 31.43
CA ARG A 13 18.18 16.95 31.11
C ARG A 13 17.50 16.39 32.38
N CYS A 14 16.18 16.24 32.37
CA CYS A 14 15.33 15.73 33.47
C CYS A 14 14.98 14.22 33.34
N ARG A 15 14.75 13.51 34.47
CA ARG A 15 14.33 12.09 34.57
C ARG A 15 12.95 11.95 35.26
N MET A 16 12.06 11.05 34.80
CA MET A 16 10.68 10.82 35.31
C MET A 16 10.54 9.63 36.30
N VAL A 17 9.48 9.67 37.13
CA VAL A 17 8.90 8.55 37.92
C VAL A 17 7.35 8.67 37.90
N MET A 18 6.63 7.55 37.76
CA MET A 18 5.17 7.47 37.48
C MET A 18 4.43 6.67 38.58
N TRP A 19 3.19 7.03 38.94
CA TRP A 19 2.24 6.20 39.71
C TRP A 19 0.76 6.48 39.34
N ALA A 20 -0.07 5.43 39.43
CA ALA A 20 -1.43 5.28 38.90
C ALA A 20 -2.57 5.50 39.92
N MET A 21 -3.82 5.77 39.44
CA MET A 21 -5.04 4.92 39.64
C MET A 21 -6.42 5.66 39.59
N LEU A 22 -7.37 4.98 38.91
CA LEU A 22 -8.79 4.67 39.23
C LEU A 22 -9.98 5.64 38.92
N PHE A 23 -10.75 5.23 37.89
CA PHE A 23 -12.20 4.89 37.80
C PHE A 23 -13.30 5.83 38.34
N PHE A 24 -14.30 6.16 37.49
CA PHE A 24 -15.74 5.92 37.74
C PHE A 24 -16.61 6.04 36.46
N TRP A 25 -17.65 5.21 36.39
CA TRP A 25 -18.61 4.95 35.29
C TRP A 25 -19.75 5.98 35.15
N GLY A 26 -20.32 6.09 33.94
CA GLY A 26 -21.66 6.63 33.66
C GLY A 26 -22.24 6.16 32.31
N VAL A 27 -23.42 5.53 32.34
CA VAL A 27 -24.27 5.02 31.22
C VAL A 27 -25.38 6.06 30.97
N GLY A 28 -25.94 6.36 29.79
CA GLY A 28 -25.79 5.95 28.39
C GLY A 28 -26.90 6.62 27.54
N ALA A 29 -26.72 6.70 26.22
CA ALA A 29 -27.76 6.78 25.19
C ALA A 29 -27.13 6.30 23.87
N ALA A 30 -27.69 5.25 23.28
CA ALA A 30 -27.10 4.54 22.14
C ALA A 30 -27.48 5.23 20.82
N ASP A 31 -26.49 5.83 20.18
CA ASP A 31 -26.48 6.09 18.74
C ASP A 31 -26.08 4.77 18.05
N SER A 32 -26.76 4.36 16.98
CA SER A 32 -26.45 3.11 16.28
C SER A 32 -25.20 3.29 15.41
N GLY A 33 -24.04 3.36 16.06
CA GLY A 33 -22.75 3.32 15.41
C GLY A 33 -22.46 1.93 14.83
N ALA A 34 -21.67 1.91 13.75
CA ALA A 34 -21.05 0.72 13.20
C ALA A 34 -20.47 -0.16 14.33
N LYS A 35 -20.86 -1.44 14.35
CA LYS A 35 -20.45 -2.39 15.38
C LYS A 35 -19.56 -3.48 14.81
N SER A 36 -18.51 -3.81 15.56
CA SER A 36 -17.78 -5.08 15.40
C SER A 36 -18.60 -6.22 16.00
N LEU A 37 -19.12 -7.08 15.12
CA LEU A 37 -19.89 -8.28 15.46
C LEU A 37 -19.00 -9.50 15.29
N TYR A 38 -19.25 -10.55 16.07
CA TYR A 38 -18.42 -11.75 16.07
C TYR A 38 -19.26 -13.01 15.90
N VAL A 39 -18.74 -13.95 15.11
CA VAL A 39 -19.27 -15.30 14.93
C VAL A 39 -18.14 -16.28 15.19
N ALA A 40 -18.38 -17.36 15.92
CA ALA A 40 -17.36 -18.37 16.22
C ALA A 40 -17.94 -19.78 16.26
N PRO A 41 -17.16 -20.83 15.92
CA PRO A 41 -17.56 -22.20 16.20
C PRO A 41 -17.77 -22.39 17.72
N GLY A 42 -18.96 -22.82 18.12
CA GLY A 42 -19.32 -22.94 19.54
C GLY A 42 -19.90 -21.66 20.17
N GLY A 43 -20.13 -20.59 19.38
CA GLY A 43 -20.94 -19.44 19.79
C GLY A 43 -22.41 -19.77 20.04
N SER A 44 -23.24 -18.75 20.23
CA SER A 44 -24.69 -18.93 20.44
C SER A 44 -25.54 -17.93 19.66
N ASP A 45 -26.42 -18.42 18.80
CA ASP A 45 -27.39 -17.59 18.07
C ASP A 45 -28.51 -17.02 18.95
N SER A 46 -28.52 -17.37 20.25
CA SER A 46 -29.39 -16.73 21.24
C SER A 46 -28.83 -15.38 21.73
N VAL A 47 -27.57 -15.06 21.43
CA VAL A 47 -26.97 -13.76 21.76
C VAL A 47 -27.66 -12.67 20.94
N SER A 48 -28.12 -11.61 21.59
CA SER A 48 -28.72 -10.46 20.90
C SER A 48 -27.67 -9.68 20.11
N TYR A 49 -28.12 -8.90 19.12
CA TYR A 49 -27.27 -7.94 18.41
C TYR A 49 -26.45 -7.08 19.38
N ASP A 50 -27.09 -6.47 20.38
CA ASP A 50 -26.40 -5.60 21.35
C ASP A 50 -25.43 -6.38 22.25
N GLY A 51 -25.78 -7.62 22.60
CA GLY A 51 -24.96 -8.49 23.45
C GLY A 51 -23.79 -9.18 22.74
N ASN A 52 -23.73 -9.10 21.41
CA ASN A 52 -22.66 -9.70 20.61
C ASN A 52 -21.32 -8.99 20.91
N THR A 53 -20.32 -9.77 21.28
CA THR A 53 -18.94 -9.35 21.58
C THR A 53 -18.00 -10.50 21.22
N ILE A 54 -16.69 -10.25 21.19
CA ILE A 54 -15.71 -11.30 20.88
C ILE A 54 -15.79 -12.52 21.82
N ASP A 55 -16.16 -12.30 23.09
CA ASP A 55 -16.34 -13.35 24.10
C ASP A 55 -17.74 -13.99 24.08
N LYS A 56 -18.72 -13.35 23.43
CA LYS A 56 -20.09 -13.83 23.26
C LYS A 56 -20.50 -13.75 21.79
N PRO A 57 -19.87 -14.55 20.92
CA PRO A 57 -20.15 -14.51 19.49
C PRO A 57 -21.45 -15.26 19.16
N TRP A 58 -22.03 -14.93 18.00
CA TRP A 58 -23.02 -15.78 17.37
C TRP A 58 -22.42 -17.13 16.94
N ALA A 59 -23.27 -18.13 16.74
CA ALA A 59 -22.84 -19.45 16.32
C ALA A 59 -22.76 -19.59 14.80
N SER A 60 -23.66 -18.92 14.06
CA SER A 60 -23.87 -19.20 12.64
C SER A 60 -23.74 -17.98 11.72
N PRO A 61 -23.27 -18.18 10.47
CA PRO A 61 -23.34 -17.16 9.42
C PRO A 61 -24.77 -16.67 9.17
N ARG A 62 -25.77 -17.55 9.26
CA ARG A 62 -27.19 -17.18 9.11
C ARG A 62 -27.58 -16.08 10.09
N GLN A 63 -27.19 -16.23 11.36
CA GLN A 63 -27.50 -15.23 12.38
C GLN A 63 -26.86 -13.88 12.07
N ALA A 64 -25.61 -13.88 11.59
CA ALA A 64 -24.93 -12.66 11.19
C ALA A 64 -25.63 -11.94 10.03
N TRP A 65 -25.87 -12.65 8.92
CA TRP A 65 -26.51 -12.09 7.73
C TRP A 65 -27.93 -11.56 7.98
N PHE A 66 -28.62 -12.09 9.00
CA PHE A 66 -29.97 -11.65 9.33
C PHE A 66 -30.02 -10.43 10.25
N ASN A 67 -28.91 -10.10 10.93
CA ASN A 67 -28.93 -9.12 12.02
C ASN A 67 -27.91 -7.98 11.88
N ALA A 68 -26.85 -8.15 11.09
CA ALA A 68 -25.90 -7.08 10.81
C ALA A 68 -26.61 -5.93 10.07
N ARG A 69 -26.19 -4.71 10.36
CA ARG A 69 -26.78 -3.45 9.89
C ARG A 69 -25.75 -2.65 9.11
N ALA A 70 -26.20 -1.63 8.37
CA ALA A 70 -25.32 -0.71 7.65
C ALA A 70 -24.18 -0.20 8.54
N GLY A 71 -22.94 -0.32 8.06
CA GLY A 71 -21.71 0.05 8.76
C GLY A 71 -21.11 -1.05 9.63
N ASP A 72 -21.85 -2.10 9.97
CA ASP A 72 -21.32 -3.18 10.80
C ASP A 72 -20.24 -3.98 10.07
N THR A 73 -19.24 -4.42 10.84
CA THR A 73 -18.28 -5.43 10.41
C THR A 73 -18.48 -6.69 11.23
N VAL A 74 -18.84 -7.78 10.56
CA VAL A 74 -18.95 -9.13 11.13
C VAL A 74 -17.62 -9.86 10.94
N TYR A 75 -16.96 -10.15 12.05
CA TYR A 75 -15.76 -10.96 12.13
C TYR A 75 -16.10 -12.43 12.43
N PHE A 76 -15.76 -13.30 11.50
CA PHE A 76 -15.79 -14.74 11.70
C PHE A 76 -14.47 -15.19 12.33
N ARG A 77 -14.54 -15.88 13.46
CA ARG A 77 -13.39 -16.54 14.08
C ARG A 77 -13.02 -17.81 13.33
N GLY A 78 -11.76 -18.19 13.41
CA GLY A 78 -11.16 -19.31 12.72
C GLY A 78 -11.91 -20.62 12.97
N GLY A 79 -12.05 -21.41 11.90
CA GLY A 79 -12.71 -22.70 11.91
C GLY A 79 -13.75 -22.87 10.79
N THR A 80 -14.49 -23.98 10.89
CA THR A 80 -15.42 -24.43 9.86
C THR A 80 -16.86 -24.17 10.25
N TYR A 81 -17.62 -23.53 9.37
CA TYR A 81 -19.05 -23.28 9.52
C TYR A 81 -19.83 -24.08 8.48
N THR A 82 -20.56 -25.10 8.92
CA THR A 82 -21.40 -25.91 8.02
C THR A 82 -22.73 -25.21 7.75
N ILE A 83 -23.04 -24.98 6.47
CA ILE A 83 -24.29 -24.41 5.99
C ILE A 83 -25.12 -25.52 5.36
N SER A 84 -26.16 -25.95 6.07
CA SER A 84 -27.04 -27.06 5.65
C SER A 84 -28.41 -26.62 5.18
N SER A 85 -28.65 -25.31 5.09
CA SER A 85 -29.90 -24.70 4.63
C SER A 85 -29.59 -23.33 4.02
N GLU A 86 -30.36 -22.96 2.99
CA GLU A 86 -30.27 -21.65 2.35
C GLU A 86 -30.39 -20.48 3.35
N ILE A 87 -29.53 -19.48 3.19
CA ILE A 87 -29.54 -18.19 3.87
C ILE A 87 -30.17 -17.18 2.89
N ASP A 88 -31.48 -17.02 3.01
CA ASP A 88 -32.29 -16.15 2.16
C ASP A 88 -32.47 -14.77 2.80
N THR A 89 -31.93 -13.73 2.16
CA THR A 89 -31.99 -12.33 2.61
C THR A 89 -33.16 -11.54 1.98
N LYS A 90 -34.07 -12.19 1.24
CA LYS A 90 -35.24 -11.53 0.65
C LYS A 90 -36.17 -10.94 1.71
N SER A 91 -36.44 -11.71 2.76
CA SER A 91 -37.37 -11.36 3.84
C SER A 91 -36.70 -11.11 5.19
N SER A 92 -35.37 -11.25 5.24
CA SER A 92 -34.52 -11.04 6.42
C SER A 92 -33.29 -10.21 6.04
N GLY A 93 -32.42 -9.86 6.98
CA GLY A 93 -31.22 -9.07 6.71
C GLY A 93 -31.51 -7.61 6.34
N TYR A 94 -30.44 -6.82 6.23
CA TYR A 94 -30.49 -5.38 6.04
C TYR A 94 -29.67 -4.96 4.83
N ASP A 95 -30.01 -3.81 4.25
CA ASP A 95 -29.18 -3.16 3.26
C ASP A 95 -28.03 -2.44 3.98
N GLY A 96 -26.83 -2.54 3.40
CA GLY A 96 -25.82 -1.52 3.62
C GLY A 96 -26.16 -0.26 2.82
N THR A 97 -25.28 0.73 2.92
CA THR A 97 -25.34 1.91 2.05
C THR A 97 -24.01 2.14 1.39
N ALA A 98 -23.99 3.04 0.41
CA ALA A 98 -22.77 3.41 -0.29
C ALA A 98 -21.65 3.85 0.66
N GLY A 99 -21.94 4.47 1.82
CA GLY A 99 -20.85 4.81 2.75
C GLY A 99 -20.82 4.06 4.06
N SER A 100 -21.78 3.18 4.28
CA SER A 100 -21.80 2.27 5.42
C SER A 100 -22.19 0.88 4.91
N PRO A 101 -21.33 0.19 4.15
CA PRO A 101 -21.57 -1.18 3.72
C PRO A 101 -21.69 -2.11 4.93
N ILE A 102 -22.22 -3.32 4.71
CA ILE A 102 -22.16 -4.38 5.72
C ILE A 102 -21.03 -5.34 5.32
N THR A 103 -20.02 -5.47 6.17
CA THR A 103 -18.82 -6.26 5.85
C THR A 103 -18.81 -7.58 6.61
N PHE A 104 -18.65 -8.69 5.90
CA PHE A 104 -18.52 -10.04 6.43
C PHE A 104 -17.11 -10.55 6.14
N ARG A 105 -16.25 -10.64 7.16
CA ARG A 105 -14.85 -11.02 6.98
C ARG A 105 -14.31 -11.96 8.04
N ASN A 106 -13.19 -12.62 7.75
CA ASN A 106 -12.40 -13.29 8.76
C ASN A 106 -11.84 -12.30 9.80
N TYR A 107 -11.68 -12.77 11.04
CA TYR A 107 -11.03 -12.02 12.11
C TYR A 107 -9.52 -12.06 11.94
N GLU A 108 -8.88 -10.90 11.82
CA GLU A 108 -7.43 -10.78 11.56
C GLU A 108 -7.02 -11.65 10.35
N THR A 109 -6.11 -12.60 10.55
CA THR A 109 -5.63 -13.56 9.54
C THR A 109 -6.15 -14.98 9.80
N GLU A 110 -7.18 -15.14 10.64
CA GLU A 110 -7.70 -16.47 10.99
C GLU A 110 -8.33 -17.17 9.78
N ASP A 111 -8.05 -18.47 9.65
CA ASP A 111 -8.61 -19.32 8.60
C ASP A 111 -10.09 -19.64 8.87
N VAL A 112 -10.98 -19.03 8.07
CA VAL A 112 -12.43 -19.24 8.14
C VAL A 112 -12.89 -20.02 6.91
N THR A 113 -13.59 -21.15 7.11
CA THR A 113 -14.14 -21.95 6.00
C THR A 113 -15.65 -22.15 6.13
N PHE A 114 -16.42 -21.73 5.13
CA PHE A 114 -17.84 -22.06 5.00
C PHE A 114 -18.01 -23.31 4.16
N VAL A 115 -18.65 -24.33 4.73
CA VAL A 115 -18.88 -25.63 4.07
C VAL A 115 -20.35 -25.81 3.74
N SER A 116 -20.69 -25.85 2.46
CA SER A 116 -22.07 -26.11 2.00
C SER A 116 -22.34 -27.60 1.87
N THR A 117 -23.53 -28.04 2.31
CA THR A 117 -24.04 -29.41 2.08
C THR A 117 -25.24 -29.45 1.13
N LEU A 118 -25.47 -28.38 0.35
CA LEU A 118 -26.74 -28.14 -0.34
C LEU A 118 -26.83 -28.68 -1.78
N GLY A 119 -25.84 -29.44 -2.25
CA GLY A 119 -25.79 -29.86 -3.66
C GLY A 119 -25.88 -28.65 -4.58
N SER A 120 -26.60 -28.71 -5.70
CA SER A 120 -26.75 -27.58 -6.65
C SER A 120 -27.69 -26.42 -6.22
N ALA A 121 -28.19 -26.40 -4.97
CA ALA A 121 -29.09 -25.34 -4.49
C ALA A 121 -28.35 -24.05 -4.09
N LYS A 122 -29.10 -22.99 -3.78
CA LYS A 122 -28.54 -21.72 -3.31
C LYS A 122 -28.06 -21.85 -1.86
N VAL A 123 -26.88 -21.32 -1.57
CA VAL A 123 -26.34 -21.25 -0.21
C VAL A 123 -26.70 -19.90 0.41
N PHE A 124 -26.32 -18.81 -0.25
CA PHE A 124 -26.73 -17.44 0.07
C PHE A 124 -27.57 -16.87 -1.08
N ASP A 125 -28.83 -16.51 -0.82
CA ASP A 125 -29.69 -15.75 -1.75
C ASP A 125 -29.65 -14.28 -1.30
N ILE A 126 -28.80 -13.49 -1.95
CA ILE A 126 -28.49 -12.10 -1.61
C ILE A 126 -29.42 -11.16 -2.38
N GLU A 127 -30.27 -10.50 -1.61
CA GLU A 127 -31.38 -9.65 -2.07
C GLU A 127 -31.31 -8.28 -1.36
N ARG A 128 -30.10 -7.92 -0.91
CA ARG A 128 -29.76 -6.72 -0.13
C ARG A 128 -28.56 -5.99 -0.74
N ASN A 129 -28.57 -4.67 -0.65
CA ASN A 129 -27.58 -3.78 -1.25
C ASN A 129 -26.33 -3.62 -0.38
N TYR A 130 -25.18 -3.30 -0.99
CA TYR A 130 -23.93 -2.91 -0.32
C TYR A 130 -23.45 -3.90 0.75
N ASN A 131 -23.48 -5.19 0.41
CA ASN A 131 -22.91 -6.25 1.25
C ASN A 131 -21.55 -6.67 0.70
N VAL A 132 -20.56 -6.78 1.60
CA VAL A 132 -19.17 -7.10 1.29
C VAL A 132 -18.78 -8.40 1.96
N VAL A 133 -18.15 -9.31 1.22
CA VAL A 133 -17.58 -10.57 1.73
C VAL A 133 -16.06 -10.56 1.47
N LYS A 134 -15.23 -10.63 2.51
CA LYS A 134 -13.76 -10.57 2.37
C LYS A 134 -13.06 -11.70 3.14
N GLY A 135 -12.04 -12.32 2.56
CA GLY A 135 -11.09 -13.17 3.31
C GLY A 135 -11.64 -14.51 3.83
N ILE A 136 -12.75 -15.01 3.26
CA ILE A 136 -13.38 -16.27 3.67
C ILE A 136 -13.14 -17.38 2.64
N ASN A 137 -12.84 -18.58 3.13
CA ASN A 137 -12.74 -19.78 2.31
C ASN A 137 -14.10 -20.48 2.18
N PHE A 138 -14.39 -21.05 1.02
CA PHE A 138 -15.65 -21.72 0.72
C PHE A 138 -15.40 -23.12 0.17
N ARG A 139 -16.20 -24.09 0.60
CA ARG A 139 -16.09 -25.47 0.11
C ARG A 139 -17.45 -26.16 0.02
N GLY A 140 -17.73 -26.81 -1.09
CA GLY A 140 -18.93 -27.64 -1.24
C GLY A 140 -19.70 -27.40 -2.54
N GLY A 141 -20.89 -27.97 -2.62
CA GLY A 141 -21.78 -27.79 -3.77
C GLY A 141 -22.65 -26.54 -3.64
N GLY A 142 -23.11 -26.05 -4.78
CA GLY A 142 -24.23 -25.11 -4.84
C GLY A 142 -23.90 -23.80 -5.50
N ILE A 143 -24.91 -22.94 -5.55
CA ILE A 143 -24.72 -21.54 -5.88
C ILE A 143 -24.37 -20.85 -4.56
N PHE A 144 -23.08 -20.64 -4.28
CA PHE A 144 -22.66 -20.06 -3.01
C PHE A 144 -23.28 -18.68 -2.82
N PHE A 145 -23.14 -17.80 -3.80
CA PHE A 145 -23.81 -16.51 -3.80
C PHE A 145 -24.72 -16.38 -5.01
N HIS A 146 -26.03 -16.36 -4.78
CA HIS A 146 -27.03 -16.00 -5.78
C HIS A 146 -27.50 -14.57 -5.50
N VAL A 147 -27.14 -13.61 -6.35
CA VAL A 147 -27.36 -12.19 -6.08
C VAL A 147 -28.43 -11.62 -7.03
N GLY A 148 -29.39 -10.88 -6.48
CA GLY A 148 -30.34 -10.06 -7.23
C GLY A 148 -31.30 -10.84 -8.13
N TYR A 149 -31.89 -11.93 -7.62
CA TYR A 149 -32.84 -12.75 -8.37
C TYR A 149 -34.26 -12.21 -8.27
N ASN A 150 -34.75 -11.97 -7.06
CA ASN A 150 -36.12 -11.56 -6.77
C ASN A 150 -36.27 -10.04 -6.65
N THR A 151 -35.25 -9.36 -6.16
CA THR A 151 -35.20 -7.92 -5.91
C THR A 151 -33.88 -7.35 -6.37
N THR A 152 -33.80 -6.03 -6.50
CA THR A 152 -32.54 -5.38 -6.87
C THR A 152 -31.55 -5.49 -5.72
N ALA A 153 -30.37 -6.02 -6.02
CA ALA A 153 -29.22 -6.08 -5.11
C ALA A 153 -28.04 -5.40 -5.81
N THR A 154 -27.70 -4.19 -5.37
CA THR A 154 -26.63 -3.41 -5.97
C THR A 154 -25.36 -3.42 -5.10
N HIS A 155 -24.19 -3.29 -5.73
CA HIS A 155 -22.90 -3.18 -5.05
C HIS A 155 -22.62 -4.34 -4.08
N PHE A 156 -22.92 -5.57 -4.50
CA PHE A 156 -22.41 -6.76 -3.82
C PHE A 156 -20.93 -6.94 -4.15
N THR A 157 -20.08 -7.02 -3.13
CA THR A 157 -18.64 -7.21 -3.28
C THR A 157 -18.20 -8.52 -2.65
N ILE A 158 -17.36 -9.28 -3.36
CA ILE A 158 -16.63 -10.41 -2.80
C ILE A 158 -15.14 -10.32 -3.16
N SER A 159 -14.28 -10.36 -2.15
CA SER A 159 -12.84 -10.15 -2.34
C SER A 159 -11.96 -11.06 -1.49
N HIS A 160 -10.76 -11.39 -1.96
CA HIS A 160 -9.76 -12.16 -1.19
C HIS A 160 -10.29 -13.51 -0.67
N CYS A 161 -11.21 -14.12 -1.42
CA CYS A 161 -11.86 -15.38 -1.05
C CYS A 161 -11.33 -16.54 -1.86
N THR A 162 -11.23 -17.72 -1.23
CA THR A 162 -10.96 -18.97 -1.94
C THR A 162 -12.20 -19.84 -1.99
N ALA A 163 -12.42 -20.55 -3.10
CA ALA A 163 -13.56 -21.44 -3.25
C ALA A 163 -13.16 -22.77 -3.89
N GLU A 164 -13.55 -23.87 -3.26
CA GLU A 164 -13.48 -25.22 -3.81
C GLU A 164 -14.90 -25.76 -4.03
N MET A 165 -15.36 -25.71 -5.27
CA MET A 165 -16.66 -26.27 -5.65
C MET A 165 -16.58 -27.79 -5.75
N THR A 166 -17.55 -28.51 -5.17
CA THR A 166 -17.59 -29.98 -5.19
C THR A 166 -18.72 -30.56 -6.04
N ASP A 167 -19.60 -29.71 -6.57
CA ASP A 167 -20.75 -30.10 -7.39
C ASP A 167 -21.03 -29.02 -8.45
N GLY A 168 -21.77 -29.37 -9.49
CA GLY A 168 -22.14 -28.49 -10.59
C GLY A 168 -23.52 -28.82 -11.15
N GLY A 169 -24.06 -27.92 -11.96
CA GLY A 169 -25.44 -28.04 -12.45
C GLY A 169 -25.75 -27.04 -13.54
N ASP A 170 -27.01 -27.02 -13.99
CA ASP A 170 -27.43 -26.03 -14.98
C ASP A 170 -27.47 -24.64 -14.37
N ASN A 171 -26.59 -23.75 -14.86
CA ASN A 171 -26.43 -22.38 -14.37
C ASN A 171 -26.09 -22.30 -12.88
N VAL A 172 -25.15 -23.15 -12.46
CA VAL A 172 -24.53 -23.18 -11.14
C VAL A 172 -23.14 -22.54 -11.21
N ALA A 173 -22.80 -21.72 -10.23
CA ALA A 173 -21.47 -21.13 -10.10
C ALA A 173 -21.17 -20.78 -8.64
N PHE A 174 -19.90 -20.50 -8.31
CA PHE A 174 -19.56 -19.96 -6.98
C PHE A 174 -20.29 -18.63 -6.75
N VAL A 175 -20.23 -17.71 -7.72
CA VAL A 175 -21.02 -16.47 -7.73
C VAL A 175 -21.94 -16.45 -8.95
N LYS A 176 -23.22 -16.24 -8.71
CA LYS A 176 -24.27 -16.08 -9.72
C LYS A 176 -24.96 -14.74 -9.56
N LEU A 177 -24.71 -13.85 -10.51
CA LEU A 177 -25.33 -12.53 -10.59
C LEU A 177 -26.55 -12.62 -11.52
N SER A 178 -27.73 -12.31 -11.00
CA SER A 178 -28.99 -12.37 -11.75
C SER A 178 -29.38 -11.00 -12.34
N VAL A 179 -30.51 -10.97 -13.03
CA VAL A 179 -30.99 -9.81 -13.82
C VAL A 179 -31.25 -8.53 -13.03
N ARG A 180 -31.24 -8.59 -11.69
CA ARG A 180 -31.37 -7.42 -10.82
C ARG A 180 -30.14 -7.22 -9.92
N ALA A 181 -29.05 -7.93 -10.20
CA ALA A 181 -27.75 -7.58 -9.66
C ALA A 181 -27.17 -6.44 -10.50
N GLU A 182 -26.62 -5.43 -9.84
CA GLU A 182 -26.04 -4.25 -10.49
C GLU A 182 -24.75 -3.85 -9.77
N ASN A 183 -23.72 -3.44 -10.52
CA ASN A 183 -22.45 -2.95 -9.98
C ASN A 183 -21.77 -3.92 -9.00
N ALA A 184 -21.92 -5.23 -9.21
CA ALA A 184 -21.28 -6.23 -8.38
C ALA A 184 -19.78 -6.33 -8.70
N LEU A 185 -18.96 -6.49 -7.66
CA LEU A 185 -17.51 -6.61 -7.76
C LEU A 185 -17.06 -7.96 -7.22
N MET A 186 -16.30 -8.71 -8.02
CA MET A 186 -15.58 -9.89 -7.57
C MET A 186 -14.10 -9.70 -7.87
N GLN A 187 -13.26 -9.72 -6.84
CA GLN A 187 -11.83 -9.47 -7.03
C GLN A 187 -10.90 -10.28 -6.13
N HIS A 188 -9.66 -10.49 -6.55
CA HIS A 188 -8.64 -11.21 -5.77
C HIS A 188 -9.10 -12.57 -5.25
N CYS A 189 -10.00 -13.25 -5.97
CA CYS A 189 -10.57 -14.52 -5.55
C CYS A 189 -9.96 -15.69 -6.32
N THR A 190 -9.72 -16.81 -5.64
CA THR A 190 -9.32 -18.08 -6.27
C THR A 190 -10.50 -19.05 -6.27
N VAL A 191 -10.98 -19.44 -7.45
CA VAL A 191 -12.10 -20.38 -7.59
C VAL A 191 -11.68 -21.62 -8.35
N ARG A 192 -11.69 -22.75 -7.65
CA ARG A 192 -11.52 -24.08 -8.22
C ARG A 192 -12.88 -24.75 -8.40
N GLY A 193 -13.23 -25.02 -9.65
CA GLY A 193 -14.46 -25.71 -10.04
C GLY A 193 -14.49 -27.20 -9.68
N PRO A 194 -15.65 -27.86 -9.89
CA PRO A 194 -15.87 -29.25 -9.51
C PRO A 194 -15.30 -30.28 -10.49
N GLY A 195 -14.53 -29.86 -11.50
CA GLY A 195 -14.13 -30.70 -12.63
C GLY A 195 -15.17 -30.69 -13.73
N PHE A 196 -15.13 -31.72 -14.61
CA PHE A 196 -15.87 -31.69 -15.87
C PHE A 196 -16.97 -32.73 -16.03
N ASP A 197 -17.10 -33.66 -15.08
CA ASP A 197 -18.21 -34.63 -15.03
C ASP A 197 -19.47 -34.01 -14.39
N VAL A 198 -19.76 -32.76 -14.77
CA VAL A 198 -20.90 -31.98 -14.32
C VAL A 198 -21.58 -31.32 -15.52
N HIS A 199 -22.73 -30.68 -15.30
CA HIS A 199 -23.41 -29.99 -16.38
C HIS A 199 -22.54 -28.88 -16.98
N GLN A 200 -22.53 -28.79 -18.31
CA GLN A 200 -21.66 -27.89 -19.08
C GLN A 200 -21.83 -26.38 -18.74
N ASN A 201 -23.01 -25.97 -18.26
CA ASN A 201 -23.30 -24.58 -17.82
C ASN A 201 -22.84 -24.29 -16.38
N THR A 202 -21.97 -25.12 -15.79
CA THR A 202 -21.31 -24.84 -14.52
C THR A 202 -20.16 -23.88 -14.75
N ALA A 203 -20.04 -22.82 -13.93
CA ALA A 203 -19.00 -21.81 -14.06
C ALA A 203 -18.34 -21.47 -12.73
N GLY A 204 -17.18 -20.79 -12.76
CA GLY A 204 -16.66 -20.12 -11.57
C GLY A 204 -17.53 -18.92 -11.17
N VAL A 205 -17.82 -18.06 -12.15
CA VAL A 205 -18.80 -16.97 -12.02
C VAL A 205 -19.75 -16.95 -13.22
N ILE A 206 -21.03 -16.69 -12.97
CA ILE A 206 -22.05 -16.56 -14.02
C ILE A 206 -22.90 -15.30 -13.84
N LEU A 207 -23.16 -14.59 -14.94
CA LEU A 207 -23.87 -13.32 -14.96
C LEU A 207 -25.06 -13.36 -15.94
N PHE A 208 -26.14 -12.69 -15.56
CA PHE A 208 -27.37 -12.57 -16.35
C PHE A 208 -27.79 -11.10 -16.43
N ARG A 209 -27.50 -10.42 -17.55
CA ARG A 209 -27.92 -9.02 -17.79
C ARG A 209 -27.51 -8.03 -16.69
N THR A 210 -26.35 -8.23 -16.08
CA THR A 210 -25.88 -7.51 -14.88
C THR A 210 -25.04 -6.28 -15.27
N PRO A 211 -25.59 -5.06 -15.34
CA PRO A 211 -24.81 -3.88 -15.67
C PRO A 211 -23.80 -3.56 -14.55
N GLY A 212 -22.68 -2.93 -14.90
CA GLY A 212 -21.69 -2.49 -13.90
C GLY A 212 -20.83 -3.60 -13.31
N ALA A 213 -21.02 -4.86 -13.70
CA ALA A 213 -20.32 -5.97 -13.07
C ALA A 213 -18.83 -5.97 -13.42
N ARG A 214 -17.98 -6.10 -12.40
CA ARG A 214 -16.52 -6.12 -12.52
C ARG A 214 -15.97 -7.43 -11.94
N ILE A 215 -15.21 -8.17 -12.75
CA ILE A 215 -14.51 -9.40 -12.36
C ILE A 215 -13.01 -9.18 -12.57
N LEU A 216 -12.27 -8.96 -11.48
CA LEU A 216 -10.92 -8.42 -11.53
C LEU A 216 -9.93 -9.33 -10.78
N HIS A 217 -8.69 -9.46 -11.22
CA HIS A 217 -7.63 -10.10 -10.42
C HIS A 217 -8.01 -11.49 -9.85
N CYS A 218 -8.87 -12.27 -10.51
CA CYS A 218 -9.31 -13.58 -10.01
C CYS A 218 -8.59 -14.72 -10.70
N GLU A 219 -8.51 -15.87 -10.02
CA GLU A 219 -8.09 -17.13 -10.61
C GLU A 219 -9.30 -18.07 -10.75
N PHE A 220 -9.50 -18.63 -11.94
CA PHE A 220 -10.52 -19.64 -12.21
C PHE A 220 -9.89 -20.89 -12.79
N SER A 221 -10.09 -22.03 -12.13
CA SER A 221 -9.52 -23.31 -12.55
C SER A 221 -10.46 -24.50 -12.41
N ASN A 222 -10.21 -25.57 -13.16
CA ASN A 222 -10.91 -26.87 -13.04
C ASN A 222 -12.45 -26.77 -13.14
N ALA A 223 -12.96 -25.92 -14.02
CA ALA A 223 -14.40 -25.71 -14.24
C ALA A 223 -14.75 -25.88 -15.72
N PRO A 224 -16.00 -26.29 -16.07
CA PRO A 224 -16.42 -26.28 -17.48
C PRO A 224 -16.34 -24.89 -18.11
N ILE A 225 -16.71 -23.84 -17.34
CA ILE A 225 -16.50 -22.44 -17.72
C ILE A 225 -15.80 -21.67 -16.59
N GLY A 226 -14.82 -20.83 -16.89
CA GLY A 226 -14.26 -19.91 -15.90
C GLY A 226 -15.24 -18.77 -15.60
N ILE A 227 -15.40 -17.88 -16.58
CA ILE A 227 -16.30 -16.71 -16.51
C ILE A 227 -17.41 -16.85 -17.56
N PHE A 228 -18.67 -16.81 -17.12
CA PHE A 228 -19.83 -16.96 -18.01
C PHE A 228 -20.79 -15.77 -17.94
N TYR A 229 -20.67 -14.82 -18.86
CA TYR A 229 -21.67 -13.77 -19.02
C TYR A 229 -22.75 -14.22 -20.01
N LYS A 230 -23.82 -14.84 -19.49
CA LYS A 230 -24.75 -15.65 -20.30
C LYS A 230 -25.77 -14.84 -21.09
N HIS A 231 -26.26 -13.73 -20.55
CA HIS A 231 -27.25 -12.88 -21.24
C HIS A 231 -26.74 -11.47 -21.30
N ALA A 232 -26.88 -10.83 -22.45
CA ALA A 232 -26.32 -9.52 -22.71
C ALA A 232 -26.83 -8.47 -21.72
N ASN A 233 -25.95 -7.56 -21.32
CA ASN A 233 -26.34 -6.38 -20.57
C ASN A 233 -27.25 -5.48 -21.40
N LEU A 234 -28.21 -4.83 -20.73
CA LEU A 234 -29.24 -4.00 -21.37
C LEU A 234 -28.82 -2.52 -21.54
N VAL A 235 -27.52 -2.24 -21.49
CA VAL A 235 -26.96 -0.87 -21.51
C VAL A 235 -26.06 -0.65 -22.72
N ASN A 236 -26.14 0.55 -23.30
CA ASN A 236 -25.39 0.93 -24.51
C ASN A 236 -24.07 1.65 -24.20
N THR A 237 -23.53 1.51 -22.99
CA THR A 237 -22.33 2.19 -22.51
C THR A 237 -21.43 1.21 -21.76
N PRO A 238 -20.09 1.37 -21.82
CA PRO A 238 -19.19 0.51 -21.08
C PRO A 238 -19.37 0.60 -19.57
N GLN A 239 -19.77 -0.53 -18.97
CA GLN A 239 -19.94 -0.67 -17.52
C GLN A 239 -19.51 -2.05 -17.01
N VAL A 240 -19.37 -3.04 -17.89
CA VAL A 240 -18.89 -4.38 -17.51
C VAL A 240 -17.39 -4.44 -17.75
N GLU A 241 -16.65 -4.95 -16.76
CA GLU A 241 -15.21 -5.11 -16.82
C GLU A 241 -14.81 -6.53 -16.45
N ILE A 242 -13.99 -7.17 -17.28
CA ILE A 242 -13.40 -8.48 -17.01
C ILE A 242 -11.90 -8.31 -17.21
N ALA A 243 -11.15 -8.16 -16.13
CA ALA A 243 -9.75 -7.78 -16.23
C ALA A 243 -8.81 -8.50 -15.30
N TYR A 244 -7.54 -8.62 -15.72
CA TYR A 244 -6.46 -9.15 -14.89
C TYR A 244 -6.72 -10.57 -14.33
N ASN A 245 -7.61 -11.36 -14.95
CA ASN A 245 -7.93 -12.69 -14.44
C ASN A 245 -6.98 -13.75 -15.01
N TYR A 246 -6.66 -14.76 -14.19
CA TYR A 246 -6.00 -15.98 -14.62
C TYR A 246 -7.00 -17.12 -14.78
N ILE A 247 -7.17 -17.63 -16.01
CA ILE A 247 -8.06 -18.75 -16.28
C ILE A 247 -7.25 -19.93 -16.84
N HIS A 248 -7.29 -21.07 -16.17
CA HIS A 248 -6.60 -22.28 -16.59
C HIS A 248 -7.37 -23.56 -16.27
N ASP A 249 -6.97 -24.69 -16.86
CA ASP A 249 -7.63 -25.99 -16.66
C ASP A 249 -9.15 -25.95 -16.93
N THR A 250 -9.57 -25.30 -18.02
CA THR A 250 -10.98 -25.22 -18.48
C THR A 250 -11.23 -26.08 -19.72
N ALA A 251 -10.67 -27.28 -19.75
CA ALA A 251 -10.49 -28.07 -20.97
C ALA A 251 -11.77 -28.41 -21.78
N ASN A 252 -12.96 -28.44 -21.16
CA ASN A 252 -14.15 -29.03 -21.78
C ASN A 252 -15.17 -28.04 -22.39
N ARG A 253 -15.08 -26.72 -22.15
CA ARG A 253 -16.05 -25.79 -22.76
C ARG A 253 -15.54 -24.40 -23.15
N TYR A 254 -15.35 -23.48 -22.20
CA TYR A 254 -14.86 -22.11 -22.50
C TYR A 254 -14.11 -21.52 -21.30
N SER A 255 -12.98 -20.84 -21.52
CA SER A 255 -12.33 -20.08 -20.44
C SER A 255 -13.18 -18.87 -20.05
N ILE A 256 -13.58 -18.11 -21.07
CA ILE A 256 -14.52 -16.99 -20.97
C ILE A 256 -15.59 -17.24 -22.03
N LEU A 257 -16.86 -17.26 -21.62
CA LEU A 257 -18.00 -17.23 -22.53
C LEU A 257 -18.80 -15.98 -22.22
N THR A 258 -18.87 -15.04 -23.15
CA THR A 258 -19.52 -13.76 -22.93
C THR A 258 -20.44 -13.35 -24.07
N ASN A 259 -21.61 -12.85 -23.68
CA ASN A 259 -22.58 -12.19 -24.55
C ASN A 259 -22.66 -10.70 -24.25
N THR A 260 -21.65 -10.11 -23.63
CA THR A 260 -21.63 -8.70 -23.24
C THR A 260 -21.69 -7.77 -24.42
N ASN A 261 -22.30 -6.61 -24.20
CA ASN A 261 -22.23 -5.45 -25.07
C ASN A 261 -21.45 -4.34 -24.39
N TYR A 262 -20.60 -3.64 -25.13
CA TYR A 262 -19.81 -2.52 -24.62
C TYR A 262 -18.88 -2.87 -23.43
N ALA A 263 -18.55 -4.13 -23.18
CA ALA A 263 -17.66 -4.48 -22.07
C ALA A 263 -16.20 -4.12 -22.35
N TYR A 264 -15.45 -3.89 -21.28
CA TYR A 264 -14.00 -3.84 -21.33
C TYR A 264 -13.42 -5.16 -20.82
N ILE A 265 -12.76 -5.91 -21.70
CA ILE A 265 -12.20 -7.23 -21.42
C ILE A 265 -10.71 -7.16 -21.68
N HIS A 266 -9.89 -7.05 -20.63
CA HIS A 266 -8.47 -6.79 -20.83
C HIS A 266 -7.53 -7.44 -19.83
N ASP A 267 -6.26 -7.59 -20.21
CA ASP A 267 -5.21 -8.11 -19.34
C ASP A 267 -5.50 -9.49 -18.73
N ASN A 268 -6.39 -10.28 -19.34
CA ASN A 268 -6.63 -11.64 -18.86
C ASN A 268 -5.60 -12.60 -19.44
N VAL A 269 -5.16 -13.56 -18.64
CA VAL A 269 -4.35 -14.69 -19.09
C VAL A 269 -5.22 -15.93 -19.16
N ILE A 270 -5.30 -16.50 -20.36
CA ILE A 270 -5.90 -17.82 -20.59
C ILE A 270 -4.75 -18.80 -20.80
N GLY A 271 -4.43 -19.54 -19.74
CA GLY A 271 -3.27 -20.44 -19.63
C GLY A 271 -3.31 -21.69 -20.51
N VAL A 272 -2.53 -22.71 -20.15
CA VAL A 272 -2.42 -23.98 -20.90
C VAL A 272 -3.62 -24.90 -20.66
N THR A 273 -3.94 -25.78 -21.62
CA THR A 273 -5.04 -26.78 -21.50
C THR A 273 -6.44 -26.17 -21.30
N ASN A 274 -6.76 -25.19 -22.12
CA ASN A 274 -7.97 -24.40 -21.98
C ASN A 274 -8.90 -24.47 -23.18
N ALA A 275 -10.19 -24.32 -22.91
CA ALA A 275 -11.17 -24.12 -23.96
C ALA A 275 -11.35 -22.62 -24.29
N ASN A 276 -12.00 -22.34 -25.41
CA ASN A 276 -11.93 -21.05 -26.10
C ASN A 276 -12.40 -19.84 -25.26
N PHE A 277 -11.89 -18.66 -25.60
CA PHE A 277 -12.51 -17.37 -25.25
C PHE A 277 -13.56 -17.09 -26.32
N ARG A 278 -14.84 -17.20 -25.99
CA ARG A 278 -15.94 -16.99 -26.92
C ARG A 278 -16.71 -15.72 -26.59
N VAL A 279 -16.80 -14.84 -27.58
CA VAL A 279 -17.75 -13.73 -27.62
C VAL A 279 -18.88 -14.16 -28.56
N ASN A 280 -20.12 -14.17 -28.07
CA ASN A 280 -21.27 -14.71 -28.79
C ASN A 280 -22.47 -13.78 -28.72
N SER A 281 -23.37 -13.93 -29.69
CA SER A 281 -24.73 -13.38 -29.61
C SER A 281 -25.59 -14.17 -28.62
N GLU A 282 -26.64 -13.55 -28.07
CA GLU A 282 -27.50 -14.18 -27.06
C GLU A 282 -28.49 -15.18 -27.69
N ASN A 283 -27.98 -16.31 -28.23
CA ASN A 283 -28.77 -17.32 -28.95
C ASN A 283 -29.64 -16.71 -30.07
N GLY A 284 -29.07 -15.78 -30.84
CA GLY A 284 -29.74 -15.11 -31.95
C GLY A 284 -30.42 -13.77 -31.63
N GLY A 285 -30.17 -13.19 -30.44
CA GLY A 285 -30.49 -11.79 -30.11
C GLY A 285 -29.25 -10.92 -29.84
N ASP A 286 -29.44 -9.62 -29.59
CA ASP A 286 -28.38 -8.62 -29.34
C ASP A 286 -27.41 -9.08 -28.23
N GLY A 287 -26.10 -9.09 -28.51
CA GLY A 287 -25.09 -9.60 -27.59
C GLY A 287 -23.74 -9.83 -28.25
N GLY A 288 -22.65 -9.58 -27.51
CA GLY A 288 -21.29 -9.75 -28.03
C GLY A 288 -20.78 -8.57 -28.84
N ASP A 289 -21.43 -7.41 -28.76
CA ASP A 289 -21.18 -6.27 -29.63
C ASP A 289 -20.45 -5.11 -28.94
N ASN A 290 -19.65 -4.35 -29.71
CA ASN A 290 -19.01 -3.11 -29.26
C ASN A 290 -18.06 -3.27 -28.05
N ASN A 291 -17.55 -4.47 -27.78
CA ASN A 291 -16.63 -4.70 -26.67
C ASN A 291 -15.22 -4.23 -27.03
N LYS A 292 -14.47 -3.79 -26.02
CA LYS A 292 -13.03 -3.59 -26.09
C LYS A 292 -12.34 -4.83 -25.55
N ILE A 293 -11.63 -5.57 -26.39
CA ILE A 293 -10.94 -6.82 -26.04
C ILE A 293 -9.45 -6.55 -26.18
N TRP A 294 -8.83 -6.04 -25.12
CA TRP A 294 -7.49 -5.46 -25.21
C TRP A 294 -6.46 -6.20 -24.37
N TYR A 295 -5.22 -6.28 -24.82
CA TYR A 295 -4.11 -6.73 -23.98
C TYR A 295 -4.32 -8.09 -23.29
N ASN A 296 -5.10 -9.02 -23.86
CA ASN A 296 -5.26 -10.34 -23.29
C ASN A 296 -4.15 -11.28 -23.81
N THR A 297 -3.68 -12.21 -22.98
CA THR A 297 -2.81 -13.30 -23.41
C THR A 297 -3.62 -14.58 -23.52
N VAL A 298 -3.94 -14.98 -24.76
CA VAL A 298 -4.72 -16.19 -25.06
C VAL A 298 -3.78 -17.29 -25.57
N PHE A 299 -3.27 -18.10 -24.63
CA PHE A 299 -2.22 -19.09 -24.89
C PHE A 299 -2.77 -20.51 -25.14
N GLY A 300 -3.69 -21.02 -24.31
CA GLY A 300 -4.23 -22.38 -24.52
C GLY A 300 -5.34 -22.49 -25.56
N ALA A 301 -5.86 -21.35 -26.03
CA ALA A 301 -7.23 -21.24 -26.54
C ALA A 301 -7.31 -20.39 -27.82
N GLN A 302 -8.46 -20.40 -28.49
CA GLN A 302 -8.79 -19.44 -29.56
C GLN A 302 -9.65 -18.32 -28.99
N LEU A 303 -9.54 -17.11 -29.54
CA LEU A 303 -10.63 -16.14 -29.50
C LEU A 303 -11.63 -16.51 -30.60
N LEU A 304 -12.88 -16.74 -30.22
CA LEU A 304 -13.98 -17.03 -31.12
C LEU A 304 -14.96 -15.87 -31.11
N LEU A 305 -15.10 -15.20 -32.25
CA LEU A 305 -16.21 -14.28 -32.50
C LEU A 305 -17.30 -15.09 -33.21
N SER A 306 -18.21 -15.64 -32.41
CA SER A 306 -19.23 -16.58 -32.86
C SER A 306 -20.61 -15.93 -33.00
N ASP A 307 -21.49 -16.62 -33.74
CA ASP A 307 -22.84 -16.18 -33.96
C ASP A 307 -23.85 -17.34 -34.02
N ASP A 308 -25.10 -17.04 -33.65
CA ASP A 308 -26.31 -17.82 -33.94
C ASP A 308 -27.38 -17.01 -34.77
N ALA A 309 -27.19 -15.70 -35.06
CA ALA A 309 -27.98 -14.87 -36.00
C ALA A 309 -27.29 -13.60 -36.60
N ASP A 310 -26.88 -12.62 -35.78
CA ASP A 310 -26.27 -11.33 -36.22
C ASP A 310 -24.76 -11.19 -35.85
N GLY A 311 -24.31 -11.78 -34.74
CA GLY A 311 -22.89 -12.02 -34.44
C GLY A 311 -22.23 -10.93 -33.61
N ALA A 312 -21.02 -11.25 -33.11
CA ALA A 312 -20.20 -10.34 -32.31
C ALA A 312 -19.57 -9.23 -33.17
N ARG A 313 -20.27 -8.10 -33.32
CA ARG A 313 -19.93 -6.98 -34.20
C ARG A 313 -19.28 -5.82 -33.46
N ASN A 314 -18.62 -4.95 -34.23
CA ASN A 314 -18.04 -3.69 -33.76
C ASN A 314 -17.04 -3.84 -32.60
N ASN A 315 -16.46 -5.01 -32.40
CA ASN A 315 -15.51 -5.23 -31.32
C ASN A 315 -14.16 -4.59 -31.67
N ASP A 316 -13.51 -4.04 -30.67
CA ASP A 316 -12.20 -3.42 -30.79
C ASP A 316 -11.16 -4.34 -30.14
N ILE A 317 -10.37 -5.03 -30.96
CA ILE A 317 -9.48 -6.11 -30.53
C ILE A 317 -8.03 -5.66 -30.74
N ARG A 318 -7.37 -5.23 -29.65
CA ARG A 318 -6.03 -4.62 -29.75
C ARG A 318 -5.04 -5.09 -28.71
N GLY A 319 -3.77 -5.10 -29.09
CA GLY A 319 -2.70 -5.35 -28.14
C GLY A 319 -2.70 -6.76 -27.55
N ASN A 320 -3.49 -7.71 -28.06
CA ASN A 320 -3.59 -9.06 -27.50
C ASN A 320 -2.49 -9.98 -28.04
N VAL A 321 -2.26 -11.09 -27.34
CA VAL A 321 -1.43 -12.20 -27.80
C VAL A 321 -2.31 -13.41 -28.04
N PHE A 322 -2.24 -13.95 -29.25
CA PHE A 322 -2.92 -15.17 -29.65
C PHE A 322 -1.91 -16.18 -30.18
N VAL A 323 -1.93 -17.40 -29.67
CA VAL A 323 -1.08 -18.49 -30.20
C VAL A 323 -1.84 -19.44 -31.12
N LYS A 324 -3.14 -19.19 -31.33
CA LYS A 324 -4.01 -19.91 -32.28
C LYS A 324 -4.74 -18.91 -33.17
N ASP A 325 -5.27 -19.42 -34.28
CA ASP A 325 -6.10 -18.63 -35.21
C ASP A 325 -7.38 -18.13 -34.51
N ILE A 326 -7.94 -17.06 -35.08
CA ILE A 326 -9.16 -16.40 -34.59
C ILE A 326 -10.29 -16.64 -35.61
N PRO A 327 -11.20 -17.58 -35.32
CA PRO A 327 -12.43 -17.73 -36.09
C PRO A 327 -13.40 -16.56 -35.86
N ILE A 328 -13.87 -15.97 -36.96
CA ILE A 328 -14.89 -14.92 -36.98
C ILE A 328 -16.01 -15.36 -37.91
N HIS A 329 -17.22 -15.51 -37.36
CA HIS A 329 -18.42 -15.89 -38.13
C HIS A 329 -18.19 -17.10 -39.06
N ARG A 330 -17.46 -18.11 -38.59
CA ARG A 330 -16.82 -19.16 -39.42
C ARG A 330 -17.73 -19.84 -40.43
N TYR A 331 -19.04 -19.91 -40.19
CA TYR A 331 -19.99 -20.63 -41.04
C TYR A 331 -20.97 -19.75 -41.82
N GLU A 332 -20.85 -18.43 -41.72
CA GLU A 332 -21.81 -17.46 -42.27
C GLU A 332 -21.27 -16.71 -43.49
N SER A 333 -22.08 -15.78 -44.03
CA SER A 333 -21.77 -14.98 -45.23
C SER A 333 -21.70 -13.47 -44.96
N MET A 334 -21.98 -13.02 -43.74
CA MET A 334 -21.89 -11.60 -43.36
C MET A 334 -20.45 -11.27 -42.91
N ALA A 335 -19.88 -10.22 -43.50
CA ALA A 335 -18.58 -9.68 -43.08
C ALA A 335 -18.71 -9.07 -41.68
N HIS A 336 -17.70 -9.25 -40.83
CA HIS A 336 -17.66 -8.54 -39.55
C HIS A 336 -17.14 -7.11 -39.74
N ASN A 337 -17.44 -6.24 -38.78
CA ASN A 337 -16.97 -4.84 -38.75
C ASN A 337 -16.13 -4.52 -37.51
N SER A 338 -15.73 -5.55 -36.77
CA SER A 338 -14.74 -5.45 -35.68
C SER A 338 -13.37 -5.00 -36.22
N VAL A 339 -12.67 -4.21 -35.41
CA VAL A 339 -11.30 -3.76 -35.70
C VAL A 339 -10.32 -4.67 -34.98
N MET A 340 -9.28 -5.10 -35.68
CA MET A 340 -8.19 -5.87 -35.10
C MET A 340 -6.88 -5.19 -35.43
N ASP A 341 -6.13 -4.69 -34.45
CA ASP A 341 -4.81 -4.11 -34.70
C ASP A 341 -3.85 -4.31 -33.52
N GLU A 342 -2.55 -4.17 -33.75
CA GLU A 342 -1.54 -4.28 -32.69
C GLU A 342 -1.57 -5.61 -31.93
N ASN A 343 -2.01 -6.70 -32.55
CA ASN A 343 -2.06 -8.02 -31.93
C ASN A 343 -0.84 -8.87 -32.36
N LEU A 344 -0.43 -9.78 -31.48
CA LEU A 344 0.55 -10.81 -31.78
C LEU A 344 -0.17 -12.10 -32.17
N HIS A 345 0.11 -12.63 -33.36
CA HIS A 345 -0.59 -13.78 -33.95
C HIS A 345 0.34 -14.97 -34.22
N PRO A 346 -0.19 -16.20 -34.33
CA PRO A 346 0.64 -17.33 -34.75
C PRO A 346 1.08 -17.20 -36.22
N THR A 347 2.11 -17.94 -36.62
CA THR A 347 2.47 -18.05 -38.05
C THR A 347 1.40 -18.81 -38.84
N GLY A 348 1.21 -18.46 -40.12
CA GLY A 348 0.26 -19.14 -41.00
C GLY A 348 -1.09 -18.42 -41.06
N THR A 349 -2.19 -19.15 -40.84
CA THR A 349 -3.54 -18.57 -40.76
C THR A 349 -3.72 -17.88 -39.41
N ILE A 350 -4.02 -16.58 -39.43
CA ILE A 350 -4.24 -15.79 -38.21
C ILE A 350 -5.72 -15.57 -37.91
N VAL A 351 -6.53 -15.48 -38.97
CA VAL A 351 -7.97 -15.24 -38.91
C VAL A 351 -8.67 -16.18 -39.89
N ILE A 352 -9.80 -16.73 -39.47
CA ILE A 352 -10.72 -17.46 -40.34
C ILE A 352 -12.04 -16.71 -40.36
N GLU A 353 -12.31 -15.96 -41.42
CA GLU A 353 -13.58 -15.25 -41.61
C GLU A 353 -14.38 -15.94 -42.72
N ASN A 354 -15.63 -16.34 -42.44
CA ASN A 354 -16.53 -16.91 -43.45
C ASN A 354 -15.93 -18.07 -44.28
N ARG A 355 -15.22 -19.00 -43.60
CA ARG A 355 -14.45 -20.12 -44.18
C ARG A 355 -13.24 -19.72 -45.05
N VAL A 356 -12.90 -18.44 -45.09
CA VAL A 356 -11.71 -17.91 -45.76
C VAL A 356 -10.59 -17.75 -44.74
N ASN A 357 -9.43 -18.32 -45.04
CA ASN A 357 -8.25 -18.23 -44.21
C ASN A 357 -7.42 -17.03 -44.62
N TYR A 358 -7.06 -16.18 -43.66
CA TYR A 358 -6.19 -15.03 -43.88
C TYR A 358 -4.86 -15.21 -43.17
N THR A 359 -3.77 -15.03 -43.92
CA THR A 359 -2.45 -14.76 -43.35
C THR A 359 -2.38 -13.30 -42.87
N LEU A 360 -1.37 -12.94 -42.08
CA LEU A 360 -1.21 -11.55 -41.62
C LEU A 360 -1.14 -10.54 -42.77
N ASP A 361 -0.40 -10.83 -43.85
CA ASP A 361 -0.28 -9.93 -44.99
C ASP A 361 -1.60 -9.76 -45.76
N ALA A 362 -2.37 -10.83 -45.92
CA ALA A 362 -3.69 -10.76 -46.52
C ALA A 362 -4.67 -9.98 -45.62
N TRP A 363 -4.59 -10.21 -44.31
CA TRP A 363 -5.45 -9.56 -43.32
C TRP A 363 -5.19 -8.05 -43.20
N ARG A 364 -3.94 -7.60 -43.31
CA ARG A 364 -3.56 -6.17 -43.34
C ARG A 364 -4.25 -5.38 -44.45
N SER A 365 -4.57 -6.05 -45.56
CA SER A 365 -5.27 -5.44 -46.69
C SER A 365 -6.78 -5.66 -46.65
N HIS A 366 -7.29 -6.39 -45.65
CA HIS A 366 -8.71 -6.64 -45.42
C HIS A 366 -9.36 -5.48 -44.64
N THR A 367 -10.66 -5.25 -44.82
CA THR A 367 -11.43 -4.30 -44.02
C THR A 367 -11.45 -4.73 -42.55
N GLY A 368 -11.10 -3.85 -41.61
CA GLY A 368 -10.87 -4.23 -40.21
C GLY A 368 -9.46 -4.81 -39.94
N GLY A 369 -8.57 -4.74 -40.94
CA GLY A 369 -7.22 -5.30 -40.94
C GLY A 369 -6.23 -4.69 -39.93
N SER A 370 -5.11 -5.39 -39.80
CA SER A 370 -4.17 -5.34 -38.66
C SER A 370 -2.81 -4.76 -39.05
N ALA A 371 -2.77 -3.46 -39.34
CA ALA A 371 -1.60 -2.76 -39.87
C ALA A 371 -0.34 -2.93 -39.00
N ASN A 372 -0.51 -2.85 -37.68
CA ASN A 372 0.55 -2.86 -36.68
C ASN A 372 0.75 -4.21 -35.99
N SER A 373 -0.10 -5.20 -36.31
CA SER A 373 0.01 -6.55 -35.78
C SER A 373 1.25 -7.28 -36.26
N LYS A 374 1.69 -8.25 -35.47
CA LYS A 374 2.96 -8.96 -35.62
C LYS A 374 2.75 -10.47 -35.51
N LEU A 375 3.75 -11.23 -35.95
CA LEU A 375 3.76 -12.69 -35.78
C LEU A 375 4.62 -13.06 -34.57
N ILE A 376 4.17 -14.09 -33.85
CA ILE A 376 4.99 -14.89 -32.96
C ILE A 376 6.14 -15.48 -33.81
N GLY A 377 7.35 -15.47 -33.25
CA GLY A 377 8.51 -16.11 -33.84
C GLY A 377 8.33 -17.62 -34.02
N SER A 378 9.18 -18.22 -34.85
CA SER A 378 9.16 -19.67 -35.12
C SER A 378 9.83 -20.50 -34.02
N THR A 379 10.38 -19.86 -32.98
CA THR A 379 11.04 -20.48 -31.84
C THR A 379 10.17 -20.32 -30.61
N SER A 380 10.20 -21.30 -29.70
CA SER A 380 9.49 -21.24 -28.41
C SER A 380 9.96 -20.09 -27.49
N SER A 381 10.74 -19.14 -27.97
CA SER A 381 11.39 -18.08 -27.21
C SER A 381 10.51 -16.85 -27.00
N ASP A 382 9.37 -16.70 -27.69
CA ASP A 382 8.51 -15.52 -27.53
C ASP A 382 7.97 -15.31 -26.12
N PHE A 383 7.90 -16.37 -25.33
CA PHE A 383 7.42 -16.32 -23.95
C PHE A 383 8.55 -16.69 -22.99
N VAL A 384 8.58 -16.05 -21.83
CA VAL A 384 9.54 -16.33 -20.76
C VAL A 384 9.49 -17.81 -20.34
N GLY A 385 8.27 -18.38 -20.25
CA GLY A 385 8.02 -19.78 -19.90
C GLY A 385 8.11 -20.76 -21.07
N GLY A 386 8.53 -20.29 -22.24
CA GLY A 386 8.62 -21.12 -23.44
C GLY A 386 7.27 -21.53 -24.03
N SER A 387 7.24 -22.66 -24.74
CA SER A 387 6.02 -23.20 -25.37
C SER A 387 5.04 -23.86 -24.40
N SER A 388 5.37 -23.95 -23.12
CA SER A 388 4.53 -24.57 -22.09
C SER A 388 4.76 -23.91 -20.73
N PRO A 389 4.31 -22.65 -20.55
CA PRO A 389 4.41 -21.95 -19.27
C PRO A 389 3.74 -22.74 -18.14
N SER A 390 4.45 -22.95 -17.04
CA SER A 390 3.95 -23.64 -15.84
C SER A 390 3.64 -22.69 -14.67
N SER A 391 3.82 -21.39 -14.86
CA SER A 391 3.52 -20.33 -13.89
C SER A 391 3.04 -19.08 -14.63
N LEU A 392 2.40 -18.15 -13.92
CA LEU A 392 1.90 -16.88 -14.46
C LEU A 392 3.01 -16.07 -15.16
N ASP A 393 4.17 -15.93 -14.53
CA ASP A 393 5.35 -15.26 -15.10
C ASP A 393 5.77 -15.82 -16.47
N GLY A 394 5.53 -17.12 -16.69
CA GLY A 394 5.89 -17.77 -17.94
C GLY A 394 5.07 -17.28 -19.14
N PHE A 395 3.91 -16.64 -18.93
CA PHE A 395 3.09 -16.07 -20.00
C PHE A 395 3.54 -14.67 -20.43
N ALA A 396 4.51 -14.06 -19.75
CA ALA A 396 5.10 -12.80 -20.20
C ALA A 396 5.85 -13.00 -21.53
N LEU A 397 5.79 -11.98 -22.39
CA LEU A 397 6.62 -11.96 -23.60
C LEU A 397 8.10 -11.77 -23.21
N SER A 398 8.99 -12.53 -23.83
CA SER A 398 10.43 -12.32 -23.69
C SER A 398 10.88 -11.11 -24.52
N ASP A 399 12.07 -10.58 -24.21
CA ASP A 399 12.70 -9.48 -24.96
C ASP A 399 12.95 -9.80 -26.45
N SER A 400 13.01 -11.07 -26.80
CA SER A 400 13.16 -11.55 -28.18
C SER A 400 11.85 -11.56 -28.98
N SER A 401 10.70 -11.42 -28.31
CA SER A 401 9.41 -11.44 -28.99
C SER A 401 9.16 -10.18 -29.80
N ALA A 402 8.56 -10.33 -30.97
CA ALA A 402 8.16 -9.19 -31.78
C ALA A 402 7.09 -8.31 -31.09
N GLY A 403 6.34 -8.88 -30.14
CA GLY A 403 5.33 -8.18 -29.35
C GLY A 403 5.87 -7.50 -28.08
N TYR A 404 7.13 -7.73 -27.71
CA TYR A 404 7.72 -7.13 -26.51
C TYR A 404 7.94 -5.62 -26.72
N MET A 405 7.41 -4.80 -25.81
CA MET A 405 7.47 -3.33 -25.86
C MET A 405 7.05 -2.73 -27.22
N ALA A 406 6.17 -3.42 -27.93
CA ALA A 406 5.87 -3.16 -29.33
C ALA A 406 4.67 -2.22 -29.57
N ILE A 407 3.95 -1.86 -28.52
CA ILE A 407 2.75 -1.02 -28.57
C ILE A 407 2.87 0.16 -27.61
N ARG A 408 1.93 1.10 -27.73
CA ARG A 408 1.78 2.21 -26.79
C ARG A 408 0.48 2.03 -26.01
N ARG A 409 0.57 1.95 -24.68
CA ARG A 409 -0.58 1.75 -23.78
C ARG A 409 -0.73 2.98 -22.89
N ASP A 410 -1.94 3.51 -22.83
CA ASP A 410 -2.35 4.46 -21.79
C ASP A 410 -2.65 3.65 -20.53
N VAL A 411 -1.68 3.56 -19.63
CA VAL A 411 -1.75 2.70 -18.43
C VAL A 411 -2.61 3.34 -17.35
N ASP A 412 -2.61 4.67 -17.28
CA ASP A 412 -3.21 5.44 -16.18
C ASP A 412 -4.50 6.18 -16.60
N GLY A 413 -4.88 6.10 -17.88
CA GLY A 413 -6.07 6.75 -18.43
C GLY A 413 -5.95 8.28 -18.52
N ASP A 414 -4.73 8.81 -18.40
CA ASP A 414 -4.43 10.25 -18.42
C ASP A 414 -4.17 10.79 -19.85
N GLY A 415 -4.25 9.90 -20.85
CA GLY A 415 -3.98 10.21 -22.25
C GLY A 415 -2.51 10.14 -22.64
N THR A 416 -1.62 9.73 -21.73
CA THR A 416 -0.20 9.49 -22.02
C THR A 416 0.05 8.01 -22.28
N ALA A 417 0.56 7.69 -23.47
CA ALA A 417 0.78 6.30 -23.87
C ALA A 417 2.25 5.90 -23.68
N GLU A 418 2.52 4.95 -22.80
CA GLU A 418 3.84 4.39 -22.54
C GLU A 418 4.13 3.18 -23.42
N SER A 419 5.40 2.85 -23.62
CA SER A 419 5.74 1.61 -24.33
C SER A 419 5.32 0.40 -23.49
N ALA A 420 4.58 -0.52 -24.09
CA ALA A 420 4.12 -1.73 -23.45
C ALA A 420 4.26 -2.95 -24.37
N SER A 421 4.32 -4.13 -23.77
CA SER A 421 4.23 -5.38 -24.49
C SER A 421 2.79 -5.67 -24.91
N MET A 422 2.62 -6.36 -26.03
CA MET A 422 1.35 -6.99 -26.36
C MET A 422 1.06 -8.10 -25.33
N GLY A 423 -0.22 -8.33 -25.04
CA GLY A 423 -0.68 -9.31 -24.06
C GLY A 423 -0.86 -8.70 -22.68
N ALA A 424 -1.21 -9.57 -21.74
CA ALA A 424 -1.57 -9.17 -20.39
C ALA A 424 -0.37 -8.63 -19.62
N TYR A 425 -0.61 -7.60 -18.81
CA TYR A 425 0.36 -7.13 -17.83
C TYR A 425 0.45 -8.09 -16.65
N ILE A 426 1.30 -9.11 -16.82
CA ILE A 426 1.44 -10.26 -15.91
C ILE A 426 1.54 -9.92 -14.41
N PRO A 427 2.26 -8.86 -13.97
CA PRO A 427 2.34 -8.54 -12.54
C PRO A 427 0.99 -8.29 -11.86
N MET A 428 -0.04 -7.89 -12.62
CA MET A 428 -1.37 -7.64 -12.09
C MET A 428 -2.33 -8.81 -12.25
N VAL A 429 -1.93 -9.87 -12.96
CA VAL A 429 -2.82 -10.98 -13.30
C VAL A 429 -2.96 -11.96 -12.15
N GLY A 430 -4.20 -12.34 -11.86
CA GLY A 430 -4.57 -13.26 -10.81
C GLY A 430 -4.69 -12.57 -9.44
N PRO A 431 -5.02 -13.36 -8.40
CA PRO A 431 -5.16 -12.86 -7.04
C PRO A 431 -3.91 -12.14 -6.59
N GLN A 432 -4.10 -10.98 -5.98
CA GLN A 432 -3.04 -10.18 -5.40
C GLN A 432 -3.28 -10.20 -3.91
N ASP A 433 -2.19 -10.28 -3.13
CA ASP A 433 -2.25 -9.88 -1.74
C ASP A 433 -2.24 -8.36 -1.78
N ASP A 434 -3.42 -7.73 -1.67
CA ASP A 434 -3.58 -6.28 -1.49
C ASP A 434 -2.85 -5.77 -0.22
N GLY A 435 -2.28 -6.68 0.56
CA GLY A 435 -1.49 -6.37 1.73
C GLY A 435 -2.30 -5.58 2.75
N ASP A 436 -3.63 -5.75 2.83
CA ASP A 436 -4.52 -4.91 3.66
C ASP A 436 -4.04 -3.42 3.71
N ASP A 437 -3.78 -2.83 2.53
CA ASP A 437 -3.53 -1.38 2.37
C ASP A 437 -4.91 -0.69 2.23
N PRO A 438 -5.39 0.07 3.23
CA PRO A 438 -6.66 0.80 3.16
C PRO A 438 -6.61 2.01 2.20
N THR A 439 -5.60 2.12 1.32
CA THR A 439 -5.40 3.27 0.43
C THR A 439 -5.11 2.94 -1.04
N ASP A 440 -5.43 1.72 -1.53
CA ASP A 440 -5.44 1.47 -2.98
C ASP A 440 -6.55 2.29 -3.68
N PRO A 441 -6.22 3.31 -4.49
CA PRO A 441 -7.22 4.17 -5.11
C PRO A 441 -7.91 3.52 -6.34
N THR A 442 -7.64 2.26 -6.66
CA THR A 442 -8.22 1.54 -7.80
C THR A 442 -9.25 0.47 -7.43
N ASP A 443 -9.34 0.12 -6.14
CA ASP A 443 -10.48 -0.57 -5.56
C ASP A 443 -11.55 0.49 -5.23
N PRO A 444 -12.78 0.45 -5.80
CA PRO A 444 -13.83 1.34 -5.35
C PRO A 444 -14.26 0.85 -3.97
N ASP A 445 -13.52 1.27 -2.95
CA ASP A 445 -14.07 1.30 -1.61
C ASP A 445 -15.43 2.03 -1.69
N PRO A 446 -16.49 1.48 -1.08
CA PRO A 446 -17.75 2.18 -0.93
C PRO A 446 -17.44 3.57 -0.33
N PRO A 447 -17.95 4.69 -0.89
CA PRO A 447 -17.57 6.04 -0.48
C PRO A 447 -17.60 6.17 1.04
N THR A 448 -16.44 6.16 1.69
CA THR A 448 -16.33 6.15 3.15
C THR A 448 -17.24 7.23 3.71
N THR A 449 -18.22 6.89 4.55
CA THR A 449 -18.94 7.92 5.35
C THR A 449 -18.09 8.44 6.50
N ASP A 450 -16.92 7.83 6.72
CA ASP A 450 -15.98 8.24 7.74
C ASP A 450 -14.98 9.24 7.16
N VAL A 451 -14.98 10.44 7.75
CA VAL A 451 -13.94 11.43 7.51
C VAL A 451 -12.58 10.78 7.80
N PRO A 452 -11.61 10.81 6.85
CA PRO A 452 -10.32 10.17 7.02
C PRO A 452 -9.64 10.60 8.32
N VAL A 453 -8.98 9.66 9.01
CA VAL A 453 -8.26 9.97 10.26
C VAL A 453 -6.95 10.68 9.92
N PRO A 454 -6.72 11.92 10.38
CA PRO A 454 -5.45 12.60 10.15
C PRO A 454 -4.33 12.00 11.01
N ARG A 455 -3.08 12.36 10.73
CA ARG A 455 -1.94 12.17 11.64
C ARG A 455 -1.49 13.52 12.19
N VAL A 456 -0.85 13.51 13.36
CA VAL A 456 -0.01 14.65 13.75
C VAL A 456 1.23 14.61 12.85
N ASP A 457 1.32 15.54 11.92
CA ASP A 457 2.47 15.65 11.00
C ASP A 457 3.73 16.03 11.80
N SER A 458 3.64 17.11 12.57
CA SER A 458 4.71 17.61 13.44
C SER A 458 4.14 18.57 14.48
N LEU A 459 4.95 18.90 15.48
CA LEU A 459 4.71 20.01 16.41
C LEU A 459 5.64 21.13 16.04
N GLU A 460 5.25 22.38 16.28
CA GLU A 460 6.12 23.54 16.20
C GLU A 460 7.40 23.28 16.99
N VAL A 461 8.52 23.50 16.34
CA VAL A 461 9.85 23.34 16.92
C VAL A 461 10.43 24.72 17.17
N ALA A 462 10.91 24.92 18.39
CA ALA A 462 11.69 26.09 18.73
C ALA A 462 13.04 26.01 18.02
N GLN A 463 13.56 27.15 17.58
CA GLN A 463 14.86 27.22 16.92
C GLN A 463 15.95 26.55 17.78
N GLU A 464 16.57 25.51 17.23
CA GLU A 464 17.70 24.85 17.89
C GLU A 464 18.98 25.67 17.73
N VAL A 465 19.76 25.74 18.80
CA VAL A 465 21.02 26.50 18.84
C VAL A 465 22.15 25.55 19.18
N ALA A 466 23.25 25.64 18.42
CA ALA A 466 24.41 24.78 18.63
C ALA A 466 24.99 24.96 20.05
N GLY A 467 25.13 23.84 20.75
CA GLY A 467 25.83 23.75 22.03
C GLY A 467 27.31 23.48 21.87
N ASP A 468 28.05 23.52 22.98
CA ASP A 468 29.49 23.17 23.02
C ASP A 468 29.76 21.73 22.52
N ASP A 469 28.78 20.85 22.68
CA ASP A 469 28.80 19.43 22.30
C ASP A 469 28.35 19.19 20.85
N THR A 470 27.82 20.19 20.16
CA THR A 470 27.42 20.11 18.76
C THR A 470 28.64 20.16 17.82
N ILE A 471 28.66 19.24 16.86
CA ILE A 471 29.66 19.13 15.79
C ILE A 471 29.16 19.83 14.52
N PHE A 472 27.89 19.61 14.19
CA PHE A 472 27.22 20.16 13.01
C PHE A 472 25.70 20.15 13.20
N MET A 473 25.02 21.13 12.61
CA MET A 473 23.58 21.15 12.50
C MET A 473 23.16 21.76 11.16
N ASP A 474 22.07 21.27 10.60
CA ASP A 474 21.49 21.77 9.36
C ASP A 474 19.96 21.56 9.38
N ASP A 475 19.21 22.66 9.32
CA ASP A 475 17.75 22.70 9.18
C ASP A 475 17.30 22.98 7.74
N PHE A 476 18.24 23.02 6.79
CA PHE A 476 17.99 23.17 5.35
C PHE A 476 17.36 24.50 4.90
N GLU A 477 17.18 25.47 5.80
CA GLU A 477 16.54 26.76 5.48
C GLU A 477 17.42 27.66 4.61
N SER A 478 18.74 27.60 4.85
CA SER A 478 19.74 28.48 4.21
C SER A 478 20.89 27.73 3.53
N SER A 479 20.76 26.42 3.42
CA SER A 479 21.90 25.53 3.17
C SER A 479 22.29 25.50 1.70
N SER A 480 23.59 25.44 1.47
CA SER A 480 24.17 25.17 0.18
C SER A 480 24.90 23.83 0.25
N LEU A 481 24.21 22.77 -0.20
CA LEU A 481 24.65 21.38 -0.02
C LEU A 481 26.10 21.14 -0.48
N SER A 482 26.53 21.78 -1.57
CA SER A 482 27.88 21.64 -2.11
C SER A 482 28.97 22.35 -1.30
N SER A 483 28.64 23.40 -0.52
CA SER A 483 29.60 24.08 0.35
C SER A 483 29.59 23.57 1.78
N ASP A 484 28.41 23.21 2.29
CA ASP A 484 28.23 22.94 3.72
C ASP A 484 28.64 21.51 4.06
N TYR A 485 28.43 20.58 3.13
CA TYR A 485 28.85 19.18 3.25
C TYR A 485 30.24 18.95 2.65
N SER A 486 30.92 17.89 3.13
CA SER A 486 32.23 17.49 2.62
C SER A 486 32.12 16.74 1.30
N ASP A 487 31.05 15.97 1.16
CA ASP A 487 30.68 15.26 -0.06
C ASP A 487 29.19 15.44 -0.30
N TYR A 488 28.84 15.82 -1.52
CA TYR A 488 27.47 15.97 -1.98
C TYR A 488 27.32 15.31 -3.34
N ASN A 489 26.50 14.27 -3.37
CA ASN A 489 26.08 13.60 -4.58
C ASN A 489 24.61 13.94 -4.83
N ALA A 490 24.36 14.74 -5.87
CA ALA A 490 23.02 15.15 -6.26
C ALA A 490 22.16 13.98 -6.79
N GLY A 491 22.76 12.82 -7.09
CA GLY A 491 22.10 11.73 -7.80
C GLY A 491 21.76 12.07 -9.25
N ASP A 492 21.17 11.11 -9.95
CA ASP A 492 20.71 11.33 -11.33
C ASP A 492 19.58 12.37 -11.34
N ASN A 493 19.59 13.26 -12.34
CA ASN A 493 18.61 14.33 -12.50
C ASN A 493 18.45 15.26 -11.27
N THR A 494 19.49 15.40 -10.44
CA THR A 494 19.41 16.19 -9.19
C THR A 494 18.34 15.64 -8.23
N ALA A 495 18.23 14.31 -8.17
CA ALA A 495 17.33 13.58 -7.28
C ALA A 495 17.41 14.05 -5.81
N LEU A 496 18.60 14.43 -5.34
CA LEU A 496 18.81 15.05 -4.03
C LEU A 496 18.88 16.57 -4.16
N SER A 497 18.01 17.31 -3.49
CA SER A 497 18.00 18.77 -3.52
C SER A 497 17.29 19.38 -2.30
N ILE A 498 17.43 20.69 -2.09
CA ILE A 498 16.60 21.43 -1.13
C ILE A 498 15.25 21.72 -1.79
N THR A 499 14.16 21.48 -1.08
CA THR A 499 12.80 21.80 -1.53
C THR A 499 12.07 22.69 -0.53
N SER A 500 11.07 23.42 -1.01
CA SER A 500 10.08 24.14 -0.19
C SER A 500 8.72 23.41 -0.13
N ASP A 501 8.66 22.17 -0.62
CA ASP A 501 7.42 21.39 -0.65
C ASP A 501 6.99 20.94 0.75
N GLN A 502 7.96 20.68 1.62
CA GLN A 502 7.79 20.20 2.99
C GLN A 502 8.87 20.81 3.89
N GLY A 503 8.53 21.04 5.15
CA GLY A 503 9.44 21.42 6.22
C GLY A 503 8.98 20.82 7.55
N PHE A 504 9.92 20.48 8.43
CA PHE A 504 9.65 19.93 9.75
C PHE A 504 9.38 21.04 10.79
N GLY A 505 8.31 20.87 11.57
CA GLY A 505 8.07 21.66 12.78
C GLY A 505 7.85 23.16 12.54
N GLY A 506 7.33 23.52 11.36
CA GLY A 506 7.08 24.91 10.95
C GLY A 506 8.19 25.53 10.11
N SER A 507 9.24 24.77 9.77
CA SER A 507 10.25 25.18 8.79
C SER A 507 9.65 25.30 7.37
N SER A 508 10.34 26.01 6.48
CA SER A 508 9.88 26.29 5.11
C SER A 508 10.53 25.41 4.05
N LYS A 509 11.62 24.72 4.40
CA LYS A 509 12.40 23.88 3.51
C LYS A 509 12.86 22.60 4.19
N SER A 510 13.23 21.63 3.36
CA SER A 510 13.88 20.39 3.77
C SER A 510 14.75 19.83 2.65
N LEU A 511 15.57 18.83 2.97
CA LEU A 511 16.27 18.03 1.97
C LEU A 511 15.32 16.98 1.39
N VAL A 512 15.17 16.90 0.07
CA VAL A 512 14.35 15.88 -0.61
C VAL A 512 15.20 14.97 -1.48
N ALA A 513 14.92 13.67 -1.40
CA ALA A 513 15.42 12.64 -2.30
C ALA A 513 14.28 12.08 -3.15
N LYS A 514 14.42 12.11 -4.48
CA LYS A 514 13.39 11.71 -5.45
C LYS A 514 13.84 10.51 -6.28
N TRP A 515 13.03 9.45 -6.28
CA TRP A 515 13.11 8.38 -7.28
C TRP A 515 12.05 8.65 -8.33
N PHE A 516 12.48 8.85 -9.58
CA PHE A 516 11.63 9.29 -10.69
C PHE A 516 10.97 8.12 -11.44
N SER A 517 11.50 6.90 -11.31
CA SER A 517 10.99 5.73 -12.02
C SER A 517 11.13 4.47 -11.17
N ALA A 518 10.29 3.47 -11.49
CA ALA A 518 10.48 2.11 -10.99
C ALA A 518 11.88 1.59 -11.36
N GLY A 519 12.50 0.81 -10.48
CA GLY A 519 13.86 0.30 -10.60
C GLY A 519 14.98 1.30 -10.30
N GLN A 520 14.71 2.59 -10.08
CA GLN A 520 15.77 3.55 -9.78
C GLN A 520 16.41 3.24 -8.42
N VAL A 521 17.73 3.07 -8.42
CA VAL A 521 18.48 2.61 -7.25
C VAL A 521 18.94 3.77 -6.36
N SER A 522 19.54 4.81 -6.94
CA SER A 522 20.14 5.92 -6.19
C SER A 522 19.36 7.22 -6.37
N ALA A 523 19.17 7.95 -5.29
CA ALA A 523 18.65 9.32 -5.26
C ALA A 523 19.63 10.27 -4.55
N GLY A 524 20.94 9.98 -4.59
CA GLY A 524 22.00 10.85 -4.06
C GLY A 524 22.34 10.67 -2.58
N SER A 525 23.29 11.46 -2.08
CA SER A 525 23.74 11.46 -0.68
C SER A 525 24.42 12.76 -0.26
N VAL A 526 24.45 13.04 1.04
CA VAL A 526 25.32 14.05 1.65
C VAL A 526 26.16 13.43 2.77
N SER A 527 27.42 13.85 2.88
CA SER A 527 28.31 13.40 3.95
C SER A 527 29.07 14.56 4.58
N TYR A 528 29.10 14.57 5.91
CA TYR A 528 29.80 15.58 6.70
C TYR A 528 31.04 14.97 7.36
N PHE A 529 32.21 15.53 7.07
CA PHE A 529 33.49 15.08 7.65
C PHE A 529 33.89 16.03 8.77
N PHE A 530 34.24 15.48 9.92
CA PHE A 530 34.57 16.24 11.13
C PHE A 530 35.71 15.56 11.87
N GLY A 531 36.21 16.19 12.94
CA GLY A 531 37.31 15.61 13.71
C GLY A 531 38.61 15.54 12.92
N ARG A 532 39.60 14.82 13.44
CA ARG A 532 40.76 14.41 12.67
C ARG A 532 40.28 13.48 11.56
N ASN A 533 40.22 14.01 10.34
CA ASN A 533 39.78 13.29 9.17
C ASN A 533 40.86 13.37 8.08
N PRO A 534 41.42 12.23 7.62
CA PRO A 534 42.47 12.22 6.62
C PRO A 534 42.01 12.65 5.22
N ALA A 535 40.71 12.66 4.94
CA ALA A 535 40.12 13.13 3.68
C ALA A 535 39.75 14.63 3.70
N GLY A 536 39.98 15.32 4.82
CA GLY A 536 39.62 16.73 5.01
C GLY A 536 38.40 16.90 5.93
N SER A 537 38.48 17.85 6.84
CA SER A 537 37.49 18.05 7.93
C SER A 537 36.83 19.43 7.81
N LYS A 538 35.52 19.50 8.04
CA LYS A 538 34.72 20.74 8.05
C LYS A 538 34.69 21.40 9.43
N SER A 539 34.71 20.61 10.50
CA SER A 539 34.68 21.12 11.86
C SER A 539 35.47 20.23 12.82
N ARG A 540 35.90 20.82 13.95
CA ARG A 540 36.60 20.10 15.04
C ARG A 540 37.85 19.35 14.58
N SER A 541 38.60 19.89 13.61
CA SER A 541 39.64 19.18 12.84
C SER A 541 40.84 18.62 13.63
N SER A 542 40.97 18.96 14.92
CA SER A 542 42.03 18.50 15.82
C SER A 542 41.56 17.48 16.87
N GLU A 543 40.28 17.11 16.88
CA GLU A 543 39.66 16.26 17.90
C GLU A 543 39.40 14.84 17.36
N ASP A 544 39.49 13.83 18.22
CA ASP A 544 38.97 12.49 17.93
C ASP A 544 37.71 12.22 18.74
N PHE A 545 36.72 11.63 18.08
CA PHE A 545 35.46 11.27 18.70
C PHE A 545 35.38 9.76 18.88
N ASN A 546 35.29 9.32 20.14
CA ASN A 546 35.02 7.91 20.45
C ASN A 546 33.52 7.62 20.50
N GLU A 547 32.70 8.64 20.63
CA GLU A 547 31.27 8.53 20.80
C GLU A 547 30.61 9.70 20.10
N ILE A 548 29.61 9.40 19.28
CA ILE A 548 28.83 10.42 18.58
C ILE A 548 27.35 10.03 18.58
N TYR A 549 26.52 11.06 18.45
CA TYR A 549 25.09 10.99 18.25
C TYR A 549 24.75 11.75 16.98
N TRP A 550 23.80 11.26 16.20
CA TRP A 550 23.21 12.04 15.13
C TRP A 550 21.70 11.83 15.07
N ARG A 551 20.97 12.93 14.85
CA ARG A 551 19.51 12.96 14.78
C ARG A 551 19.08 13.71 13.54
N PHE A 552 18.01 13.24 12.90
CA PHE A 552 17.31 13.95 11.83
C PHE A 552 15.85 13.49 11.82
N TYR A 553 15.00 14.24 11.15
CA TYR A 553 13.62 13.88 10.91
C TYR A 553 13.46 13.36 9.49
N ILE A 554 12.66 12.32 9.32
CA ILE A 554 12.33 11.71 8.03
C ILE A 554 10.83 11.81 7.81
N LYS A 555 10.42 12.18 6.59
CA LYS A 555 9.05 12.04 6.12
C LYS A 555 9.05 11.32 4.78
N LEU A 556 8.26 10.25 4.68
CA LEU A 556 8.03 9.53 3.42
C LEU A 556 6.83 10.15 2.72
N SER A 557 6.87 10.29 1.39
CA SER A 557 5.70 10.76 0.64
C SER A 557 4.51 9.83 0.87
N LYS A 558 3.29 10.40 0.93
CA LYS A 558 2.05 9.60 1.01
C LYS A 558 2.04 8.47 -0.03
N GLY A 559 1.57 7.29 0.37
CA GLY A 559 1.53 6.09 -0.49
C GLY A 559 2.91 5.47 -0.76
N TRP A 560 3.88 5.70 0.14
CA TRP A 560 5.22 5.13 0.05
C TRP A 560 5.19 3.59 0.01
N GLN A 561 5.99 2.99 -0.85
CA GLN A 561 6.08 1.53 -0.97
C GLN A 561 7.52 1.02 -0.98
N GLY A 562 7.75 -0.03 -0.20
CA GLY A 562 9.01 -0.76 -0.14
C GLY A 562 10.06 -0.15 0.79
N ASN A 563 11.06 -0.95 1.12
CA ASN A 563 12.10 -0.55 2.07
C ASN A 563 13.23 0.21 1.36
N ALA A 564 13.31 1.53 1.58
CA ALA A 564 14.48 2.33 1.22
C ALA A 564 15.66 1.93 2.09
N LYS A 565 16.39 0.93 1.63
CA LYS A 565 17.63 0.53 2.29
C LYS A 565 18.60 1.73 2.36
N LYS A 566 19.58 1.64 3.25
CA LYS A 566 20.76 2.53 3.32
C LYS A 566 20.47 4.00 3.67
N LEU A 567 19.71 4.22 4.75
CA LEU A 567 19.33 5.55 5.24
C LEU A 567 20.51 6.41 5.73
N THR A 568 21.33 5.90 6.66
CA THR A 568 22.43 6.69 7.24
C THR A 568 23.55 5.79 7.78
N ARG A 569 24.74 6.36 7.96
CA ARG A 569 25.86 5.67 8.60
C ARG A 569 26.84 6.63 9.28
N ALA A 570 27.51 6.12 10.32
CA ALA A 570 28.77 6.68 10.81
C ALA A 570 29.96 5.87 10.29
N SER A 571 31.14 6.50 10.20
CA SER A 571 32.38 5.82 9.80
C SER A 571 33.63 6.43 10.43
N VAL A 572 34.68 5.62 10.47
CA VAL A 572 36.05 6.07 10.71
C VAL A 572 36.83 5.94 9.41
N PHE A 573 37.19 7.05 8.77
CA PHE A 573 38.18 7.05 7.69
C PHE A 573 39.59 6.92 8.25
N SER A 574 40.35 6.00 7.67
CA SER A 574 41.73 5.67 8.04
C SER A 574 42.77 6.27 7.10
N ALA A 575 42.37 6.75 5.92
CA ALA A 575 43.26 7.37 4.94
C ALA A 575 42.53 8.37 4.02
N SER A 576 43.28 9.21 3.32
CA SER A 576 42.76 10.30 2.47
C SER A 576 41.99 9.81 1.24
N ASP A 577 42.14 8.54 0.89
CA ASP A 577 41.42 7.82 -0.17
C ASP A 577 40.15 7.11 0.32
N TRP A 578 39.64 7.53 1.49
CA TRP A 578 38.36 7.10 2.07
C TRP A 578 38.30 5.63 2.48
N ARG A 579 39.46 4.98 2.64
CA ARG A 579 39.53 3.69 3.33
C ARG A 579 38.96 3.81 4.74
N GLN A 580 38.25 2.78 5.19
CA GLN A 580 37.45 2.81 6.42
C GLN A 580 38.02 1.82 7.44
N ALA A 581 38.08 2.20 8.71
CA ALA A 581 38.36 1.29 9.82
C ALA A 581 37.07 0.67 10.40
N MET A 582 35.92 1.34 10.27
CA MET A 582 34.61 0.83 10.65
C MET A 582 33.48 1.52 9.90
N ILE A 583 32.32 0.86 9.82
CA ILE A 583 31.05 1.45 9.39
C ILE A 583 29.93 1.01 10.33
N ALA A 584 29.22 1.98 10.89
CA ALA A 584 28.01 1.75 11.66
C ALA A 584 26.79 2.09 10.79
N HIS A 585 26.21 1.07 10.15
CA HIS A 585 25.05 1.26 9.28
C HIS A 585 23.76 1.39 10.08
N VAL A 586 22.84 2.21 9.57
CA VAL A 586 21.41 2.21 9.91
C VAL A 586 20.66 2.16 8.57
N TRP A 587 20.15 0.97 8.21
CA TRP A 587 19.76 0.76 6.81
C TRP A 587 18.73 -0.32 6.49
N HIS A 588 18.77 -1.49 7.10
CA HIS A 588 17.82 -2.59 6.85
C HIS A 588 17.55 -3.33 8.16
N GLY A 589 16.27 -3.56 8.45
CA GLY A 589 15.80 -4.48 9.47
C GLY A 589 15.06 -5.65 8.83
N ASN A 590 14.30 -6.36 9.65
CA ASN A 590 13.25 -7.26 9.20
C ASN A 590 12.16 -6.44 8.50
N GLU A 591 11.60 -6.99 7.43
CA GLU A 591 10.48 -6.39 6.69
C GLU A 591 10.73 -4.92 6.28
N LEU A 592 9.94 -3.99 6.81
CA LEU A 592 9.96 -2.56 6.52
C LEU A 592 10.61 -1.73 7.64
N ALA A 593 11.21 -2.39 8.64
CA ALA A 593 11.91 -1.73 9.73
C ALA A 593 13.33 -1.26 9.35
N LEU A 594 13.86 -0.35 10.17
CA LEU A 594 15.30 -0.06 10.21
C LEU A 594 16.04 -1.08 11.08
N GLY A 595 17.33 -1.23 10.82
CA GLY A 595 18.22 -2.05 11.63
C GLY A 595 19.65 -1.55 11.57
N THR A 596 20.44 -1.96 12.58
CA THR A 596 21.87 -1.70 12.67
C THR A 596 22.65 -2.88 12.10
N ASP A 597 23.69 -2.60 11.32
CA ASP A 597 24.55 -3.63 10.73
C ASP A 597 26.03 -3.21 10.82
N PRO A 598 26.61 -3.34 12.03
CA PRO A 598 27.97 -2.90 12.31
C PRO A 598 29.02 -3.71 11.53
N LYS A 599 29.98 -3.01 10.92
CA LYS A 599 31.11 -3.63 10.20
C LYS A 599 32.45 -3.07 10.66
N THR A 600 33.40 -3.95 10.97
CA THR A 600 34.80 -3.59 11.23
C THR A 600 35.69 -3.89 10.04
N PHE A 601 36.73 -3.06 9.88
CA PHE A 601 37.82 -3.25 8.94
C PHE A 601 39.17 -3.29 9.67
N VAL A 602 39.17 -3.70 10.94
CA VAL A 602 40.39 -3.80 11.73
C VAL A 602 40.58 -5.24 12.20
N SER A 603 41.76 -5.79 11.91
CA SER A 603 42.23 -7.04 12.49
C SER A 603 43.41 -6.74 13.41
N GLY A 604 43.19 -6.91 14.72
CA GLY A 604 44.15 -6.49 15.76
C GLY A 604 44.35 -4.97 15.75
N SER A 605 45.50 -4.52 15.23
CA SER A 605 45.85 -3.10 15.09
C SER A 605 45.97 -2.64 13.62
N THR A 606 45.58 -3.48 12.66
CA THR A 606 45.78 -3.24 11.23
C THR A 606 44.45 -3.01 10.53
N VAL A 607 44.35 -1.90 9.80
CA VAL A 607 43.21 -1.64 8.91
C VAL A 607 43.32 -2.51 7.65
N THR A 608 42.27 -3.25 7.33
CA THR A 608 42.22 -4.23 6.24
C THR A 608 41.55 -3.69 4.97
N SER A 609 40.72 -2.65 5.08
CA SER A 609 40.07 -2.04 3.90
C SER A 609 41.09 -1.52 2.90
N THR A 610 40.84 -1.72 1.61
CA THR A 610 41.69 -1.23 0.52
C THR A 610 41.04 -0.10 -0.28
N THR A 611 39.74 0.10 -0.12
CA THR A 611 38.94 1.13 -0.80
C THR A 611 37.78 1.60 0.10
N TYR A 612 37.03 2.62 -0.33
CA TYR A 612 35.78 3.02 0.30
C TYR A 612 34.70 1.94 0.15
N ASN A 613 33.94 1.69 1.21
CA ASN A 613 32.83 0.73 1.24
C ASN A 613 33.23 -0.69 0.78
N ASP A 614 34.46 -1.11 1.12
CA ASP A 614 35.09 -2.37 0.73
C ASP A 614 34.29 -3.57 1.26
N GLN A 615 33.44 -4.19 0.45
CA GLN A 615 32.57 -5.25 0.97
C GLN A 615 33.32 -6.53 1.33
N ASN A 616 34.49 -6.76 0.73
CA ASN A 616 35.20 -8.03 0.79
C ASN A 616 36.25 -8.10 1.91
N ASN A 617 36.76 -6.95 2.38
CA ASN A 617 37.85 -6.91 3.36
C ASN A 617 37.45 -6.50 4.77
N GLY A 618 36.16 -6.61 5.14
CA GLY A 618 35.66 -6.29 6.48
C GLY A 618 34.87 -7.44 7.11
N THR A 619 34.73 -7.41 8.43
CA THR A 619 34.00 -8.39 9.23
C THR A 619 32.72 -7.76 9.79
N TRP A 620 31.58 -8.41 9.56
CA TRP A 620 30.31 -8.02 10.17
C TRP A 620 30.30 -8.40 11.65
N LEU A 621 29.82 -7.48 12.50
CA LEU A 621 29.76 -7.67 13.95
C LEU A 621 28.37 -8.14 14.43
N GLY A 622 27.46 -8.43 13.49
CA GLY A 622 26.12 -8.95 13.72
C GLY A 622 25.05 -7.88 13.54
N ALA A 623 24.05 -8.15 12.71
CA ALA A 623 22.94 -7.22 12.48
C ALA A 623 21.86 -7.34 13.57
N VAL A 624 21.21 -6.23 13.90
CA VAL A 624 20.03 -6.19 14.79
C VAL A 624 18.92 -5.41 14.10
N SER A 625 17.71 -5.95 14.12
CA SER A 625 16.53 -5.29 13.58
C SER A 625 15.79 -4.52 14.67
N GLY A 626 15.22 -3.37 14.30
CA GLY A 626 14.12 -2.77 15.03
C GLY A 626 12.81 -3.50 14.79
N THR A 627 11.78 -3.01 15.45
CA THR A 627 10.38 -3.42 15.42
C THR A 627 9.47 -2.39 14.75
N THR A 628 9.81 -1.10 14.79
CA THR A 628 9.04 -0.04 14.12
C THR A 628 9.17 -0.16 12.60
N GLN A 629 8.05 -0.41 11.92
CA GLN A 629 7.94 -0.57 10.47
C GLN A 629 7.98 0.80 9.76
N LEU A 630 9.13 1.48 9.84
CA LEU A 630 9.30 2.85 9.34
C LEU A 630 8.82 3.05 7.90
N TYR A 631 9.03 2.06 7.02
CA TYR A 631 8.68 2.15 5.60
C TYR A 631 7.29 1.60 5.26
N GLU A 632 6.46 1.29 6.25
CA GLU A 632 5.06 0.93 6.05
C GLU A 632 4.24 2.13 5.56
N THR A 633 3.25 1.89 4.71
CA THR A 633 2.40 2.94 4.14
C THR A 633 1.75 3.81 5.22
N ASP A 634 1.32 3.20 6.32
CA ASP A 634 0.69 3.86 7.48
C ASP A 634 1.62 4.79 8.27
N ASN A 635 2.94 4.62 8.10
CA ASN A 635 3.99 5.45 8.67
C ASN A 635 4.49 6.54 7.70
N ALA A 636 3.87 6.65 6.51
CA ALA A 636 4.15 7.73 5.57
C ALA A 636 3.40 9.03 5.93
N ASP A 637 3.72 10.08 5.19
CA ASP A 637 3.08 11.40 5.21
C ASP A 637 3.13 12.17 6.55
N HIS A 638 4.02 11.79 7.47
CA HIS A 638 4.33 12.58 8.66
C HIS A 638 5.81 12.47 9.04
N TRP A 639 6.29 13.39 9.88
CA TRP A 639 7.68 13.44 10.29
C TRP A 639 7.96 12.50 11.45
N ILE A 640 9.02 11.69 11.32
CA ILE A 640 9.48 10.73 12.32
C ILE A 640 10.92 11.09 12.71
N CYS A 641 11.21 11.14 14.01
CA CYS A 641 12.56 11.38 14.50
C CYS A 641 13.38 10.09 14.41
N ILE A 642 14.54 10.15 13.76
CA ILE A 642 15.55 9.10 13.78
C ILE A 642 16.78 9.63 14.51
N GLU A 643 17.18 8.96 15.58
CA GLU A 643 18.43 9.26 16.27
C GLU A 643 19.25 8.00 16.45
N SER A 644 20.55 8.06 16.18
CA SER A 644 21.46 6.95 16.42
C SER A 644 22.72 7.40 17.14
N ARG A 645 23.34 6.45 17.84
CA ARG A 645 24.58 6.64 18.59
C ARG A 645 25.54 5.53 18.22
N VAL A 646 26.83 5.89 18.12
CA VAL A 646 27.91 4.91 18.02
C VAL A 646 28.96 5.25 19.04
N LYS A 647 29.44 4.22 19.74
CA LYS A 647 30.57 4.31 20.66
C LYS A 647 31.62 3.26 20.30
N LEU A 648 32.83 3.73 20.02
CA LEU A 648 33.99 2.89 19.76
C LEU A 648 34.35 2.06 21.00
N ASN A 649 34.90 0.88 20.76
CA ASN A 649 35.42 0.03 21.82
C ASN A 649 36.68 0.64 22.46
N SER A 650 36.97 0.26 23.70
CA SER A 650 38.27 0.48 24.32
C SER A 650 39.34 -0.44 23.72
N SER A 651 40.61 -0.05 23.82
CA SER A 651 41.71 -0.71 23.10
C SER A 651 41.78 -2.21 23.40
N GLY A 652 41.56 -3.03 22.38
CA GLY A 652 41.65 -4.49 22.46
C GLY A 652 40.44 -5.19 23.07
N ASN A 653 39.39 -4.46 23.48
CA ASN A 653 38.17 -5.01 24.05
C ASN A 653 37.00 -4.97 23.05
N SER A 654 35.93 -5.70 23.37
CA SER A 654 34.66 -5.72 22.64
C SER A 654 33.56 -5.06 23.47
N ASP A 655 33.73 -3.80 23.85
CA ASP A 655 32.83 -3.01 24.70
C ASP A 655 32.24 -1.79 23.97
N GLY A 656 32.31 -1.77 22.63
CA GLY A 656 31.68 -0.78 21.79
C GLY A 656 30.16 -0.98 21.71
N GLU A 657 29.46 0.08 21.34
CA GLU A 657 27.99 0.15 21.36
C GLU A 657 27.44 0.81 20.09
N GLN A 658 26.23 0.42 19.66
CA GLN A 658 25.42 1.12 18.67
C GLN A 658 23.96 1.13 19.13
N ASP A 659 23.35 2.31 19.14
CA ASP A 659 21.95 2.47 19.53
C ASP A 659 21.14 3.16 18.43
N LEU A 660 19.83 2.88 18.39
CA LEU A 660 18.84 3.53 17.53
C LEU A 660 17.62 3.91 18.37
N TRP A 661 17.11 5.12 18.18
CA TRP A 661 15.85 5.61 18.70
C TRP A 661 14.95 6.08 17.56
N ILE A 662 13.66 5.78 17.67
CA ILE A 662 12.61 6.24 16.76
C ILE A 662 11.56 6.97 17.59
N ASP A 663 11.25 8.21 17.21
CA ASP A 663 10.37 9.10 17.98
C ASP A 663 10.72 9.12 19.49
N GLY A 664 12.02 9.16 19.78
CA GLY A 664 12.59 9.24 21.12
C GLY A 664 12.62 7.93 21.92
N GLU A 665 11.88 6.90 21.50
CA GLU A 665 11.85 5.59 22.13
C GLU A 665 13.05 4.73 21.70
N LEU A 666 13.61 3.95 22.63
CA LEU A 666 14.79 3.12 22.37
C LEU A 666 14.39 1.88 21.56
N GLU A 667 14.85 1.83 20.32
CA GLU A 667 14.51 0.76 19.36
C GLU A 667 15.55 -0.36 19.40
N ILE A 668 16.83 0.01 19.37
CA ILE A 668 17.95 -0.94 19.33
C ILE A 668 19.00 -0.48 20.33
N HIS A 669 19.47 -1.42 21.15
CA HIS A 669 20.65 -1.26 21.99
C HIS A 669 21.60 -2.43 21.74
N GLN A 670 22.63 -2.20 20.93
CA GLN A 670 23.62 -3.20 20.57
C GLN A 670 24.92 -2.94 21.33
N THR A 671 25.39 -3.94 22.06
CA THR A 671 26.64 -3.89 22.84
C THR A 671 27.60 -4.99 22.39
N GLY A 672 28.81 -5.01 22.95
CA GLY A 672 29.75 -6.10 22.67
C GLY A 672 30.54 -5.91 21.36
N LEU A 673 30.52 -4.72 20.78
CA LEU A 673 31.07 -4.47 19.44
C LEU A 673 32.58 -4.20 19.52
N ASN A 674 33.36 -4.88 18.68
CA ASN A 674 34.78 -4.58 18.49
C ASN A 674 34.98 -3.80 17.19
N TRP A 675 34.75 -2.49 17.25
CA TRP A 675 34.75 -1.63 16.07
C TRP A 675 36.11 -1.50 15.40
N ILE A 676 37.16 -1.26 16.17
CA ILE A 676 38.48 -0.89 15.65
C ILE A 676 39.64 -1.57 16.40
N GLY A 677 39.41 -2.73 17.01
CA GLY A 677 40.47 -3.50 17.67
C GLY A 677 41.30 -2.67 18.65
N SER A 678 42.63 -2.68 18.47
CA SER A 678 43.57 -1.79 19.16
C SER A 678 44.12 -0.65 18.28
N TRP A 679 43.66 -0.52 17.02
CA TRP A 679 44.04 0.59 16.12
C TRP A 679 43.39 1.90 16.59
N ARG A 680 44.14 3.00 16.72
CA ARG A 680 43.65 4.27 17.29
C ARG A 680 44.22 5.51 16.58
N GLU A 681 44.46 5.42 15.28
CA GLU A 681 44.99 6.56 14.52
C GLU A 681 43.97 7.69 14.38
N TYR A 682 42.68 7.34 14.19
CA TYR A 682 41.57 8.28 14.09
C TYR A 682 40.35 7.81 14.90
N GLY A 683 39.56 8.76 15.39
CA GLY A 683 38.21 8.53 15.90
C GLY A 683 37.14 8.53 14.80
N ILE A 684 35.86 8.46 15.19
CA ILE A 684 34.72 8.62 14.29
C ILE A 684 34.79 10.00 13.66
N ASN A 685 34.70 10.06 12.32
CA ASN A 685 35.02 11.30 11.59
C ASN A 685 34.13 11.54 10.36
N MET A 686 33.07 10.74 10.17
CA MET A 686 32.09 10.93 9.09
C MET A 686 30.70 10.48 9.50
N ILE A 687 29.70 11.31 9.19
CA ILE A 687 28.27 10.96 9.12
C ILE A 687 27.80 11.15 7.68
N SER A 688 26.97 10.22 7.20
CA SER A 688 26.36 10.30 5.88
C SER A 688 24.86 10.04 5.93
N LEU A 689 24.08 10.84 5.19
CA LEU A 689 22.69 10.57 4.84
C LEU A 689 22.67 10.08 3.39
N GLY A 690 22.19 8.85 3.19
CA GLY A 690 22.20 8.17 1.90
C GLY A 690 20.80 7.82 1.42
N ASN A 691 20.59 7.86 0.10
CA ASN A 691 19.31 7.55 -0.53
C ASN A 691 19.52 6.45 -1.58
N TYR A 692 19.70 5.19 -1.15
CA TYR A 692 20.10 4.08 -2.05
C TYR A 692 19.37 2.76 -1.81
N TRP A 693 18.75 2.21 -2.84
CA TRP A 693 17.96 0.98 -2.81
C TRP A 693 18.65 -0.12 -3.59
N ASN A 694 18.99 -1.25 -2.95
CA ASN A 694 19.63 -2.36 -3.67
C ASN A 694 18.74 -2.94 -4.79
N GLY A 695 17.42 -3.00 -4.59
CA GLY A 695 16.46 -3.53 -5.55
C GLY A 695 15.81 -2.48 -6.46
N GLY A 696 16.18 -1.20 -6.31
CA GLY A 696 15.48 -0.10 -6.95
C GLY A 696 14.14 0.25 -6.28
N SER A 697 13.68 1.49 -6.47
CA SER A 697 12.36 1.93 -6.04
C SER A 697 11.26 1.19 -6.81
N PRO A 698 10.19 0.66 -6.21
CA PRO A 698 9.12 -0.03 -6.93
C PRO A 698 8.29 0.92 -7.80
N ARG A 699 8.26 2.21 -7.44
CA ARG A 699 7.51 3.27 -8.10
C ARG A 699 8.22 4.62 -7.98
N PRO A 700 7.80 5.66 -8.71
CA PRO A 700 8.20 7.02 -8.40
C PRO A 700 7.73 7.42 -6.99
N GLN A 701 8.64 7.93 -6.16
CA GLN A 701 8.32 8.37 -4.79
C GLN A 701 9.44 9.24 -4.20
N GLN A 702 9.15 9.88 -3.08
CA GLN A 702 10.04 10.91 -2.50
C GLN A 702 10.17 10.75 -0.99
N ARG A 703 11.35 11.08 -0.47
CA ARG A 703 11.63 11.15 0.96
C ARG A 703 12.19 12.51 1.31
N TYR A 704 11.73 13.07 2.41
CA TYR A 704 12.20 14.32 2.98
C TYR A 704 13.01 14.03 4.23
N LEU A 705 14.07 14.82 4.43
CA LEU A 705 14.94 14.79 5.59
C LEU A 705 15.11 16.21 6.11
N ASP A 706 15.05 16.39 7.43
CA ASP A 706 15.16 17.71 8.04
C ASP A 706 15.87 17.67 9.39
N ASN A 707 16.36 18.83 9.84
CA ASN A 707 16.88 19.08 11.18
C ASN A 707 17.95 18.05 11.61
N LEU A 708 18.98 17.94 10.76
CA LEU A 708 20.16 17.10 11.00
C LEU A 708 21.00 17.74 12.11
N VAL A 709 21.30 16.98 13.16
CA VAL A 709 22.20 17.38 14.24
C VAL A 709 23.22 16.27 14.46
N ILE A 710 24.50 16.62 14.58
CA ILE A 710 25.59 15.72 14.96
C ILE A 710 26.20 16.27 16.26
N ALA A 711 26.28 15.45 17.29
CA ALA A 711 26.72 15.86 18.62
C ALA A 711 27.57 14.79 19.33
N THR A 712 28.24 15.21 20.40
CA THR A 712 29.02 14.35 21.31
C THR A 712 28.23 13.89 22.53
N SER A 713 26.98 14.34 22.68
CA SER A 713 26.05 13.88 23.70
C SER A 713 24.70 13.57 23.05
N ARG A 714 23.85 12.81 23.77
CA ARG A 714 22.49 12.47 23.32
C ARG A 714 21.78 13.75 22.88
N ILE A 715 21.02 13.71 21.78
CA ILE A 715 20.31 14.86 21.20
C ILE A 715 18.85 14.82 21.65
N GLY A 716 18.16 13.69 21.46
CA GLY A 716 16.73 13.55 21.75
C GLY A 716 15.83 14.25 20.72
N MET A 717 14.55 14.33 21.04
CA MET A 717 13.55 15.02 20.20
C MET A 717 13.86 16.51 20.11
N ALA A 718 13.57 17.09 18.94
CA ALA A 718 13.51 18.52 18.79
C ALA A 718 12.45 19.11 19.73
N GLY A 719 12.78 20.25 20.31
CA GLY A 719 12.00 20.81 21.39
C GLY A 719 11.01 21.87 20.92
N SER A 720 9.81 21.80 21.47
CA SER A 720 8.71 22.71 21.17
C SER A 720 8.62 23.86 22.18
N PRO A 721 8.06 25.03 21.81
CA PRO A 721 7.67 26.04 22.79
C PRO A 721 6.57 25.48 23.72
N VAL A 722 6.26 26.20 24.81
CA VAL A 722 5.21 25.79 25.78
C VAL A 722 3.78 25.97 25.26
N ASN A 723 3.61 26.67 24.15
CA ASN A 723 2.35 26.84 23.44
C ASN A 723 2.53 26.45 21.96
N PRO A 724 2.88 25.19 21.65
CA PRO A 724 3.22 24.81 20.30
C PRO A 724 2.00 24.80 19.38
N ALA A 725 2.23 25.13 18.11
CA ALA A 725 1.33 24.74 17.04
C ALA A 725 1.41 23.22 16.78
N ILE A 726 0.26 22.57 16.70
CA ILE A 726 0.09 21.21 16.18
C ILE A 726 -0.16 21.32 14.68
N TYR A 727 0.69 20.70 13.88
CA TYR A 727 0.47 20.53 12.44
C TYR A 727 -0.07 19.13 12.20
N LYS A 728 -1.20 19.03 11.50
CA LYS A 728 -1.76 17.73 11.07
C LYS A 728 -1.53 17.50 9.58
N THR A 729 -1.67 16.26 9.15
CA THR A 729 -1.69 15.93 7.72
C THR A 729 -2.85 16.62 6.99
N ALA A 730 -2.67 16.78 5.67
CA ALA A 730 -3.66 17.44 4.84
C ALA A 730 -5.01 16.70 4.87
N PHE A 731 -6.10 17.46 4.74
CA PHE A 731 -7.42 16.88 4.54
C PHE A 731 -7.52 16.32 3.14
N ASP A 732 -7.58 14.99 3.02
CA ASP A 732 -7.66 14.28 1.75
C ASP A 732 -8.89 13.38 1.76
N TYR A 733 -10.06 14.02 1.72
CA TYR A 733 -11.36 13.36 1.62
C TYR A 733 -12.03 13.81 0.33
N ALA A 734 -11.97 12.95 -0.69
CA ALA A 734 -12.42 13.27 -2.03
C ALA A 734 -13.90 13.70 -2.05
N GLY A 735 -14.17 14.87 -2.64
CA GLY A 735 -15.53 15.42 -2.73
C GLY A 735 -16.00 16.20 -1.50
N HIS A 736 -15.19 16.25 -0.44
CA HIS A 736 -15.51 16.95 0.82
C HIS A 736 -14.55 18.11 1.09
N THR A 737 -14.94 18.99 2.02
CA THR A 737 -14.15 20.13 2.48
C THR A 737 -14.06 20.10 4.00
N GLN A 738 -12.86 20.28 4.55
CA GLN A 738 -12.68 20.35 6.00
C GLN A 738 -13.46 21.53 6.62
N SER A 739 -14.20 21.28 7.70
CA SER A 739 -14.85 22.33 8.51
C SER A 739 -14.11 22.68 9.79
N GLY A 740 -13.16 21.85 10.22
CA GLY A 740 -12.32 22.09 11.39
C GLY A 740 -11.53 20.86 11.81
N PHE A 741 -10.74 20.99 12.86
CA PHE A 741 -10.13 19.84 13.52
C PHE A 741 -9.89 20.11 15.01
N GLU A 742 -9.82 19.02 15.77
CA GLU A 742 -9.61 19.00 17.21
C GLU A 742 -8.26 18.37 17.54
N GLY A 743 -7.68 18.80 18.67
CA GLY A 743 -6.42 18.30 19.19
C GLY A 743 -6.48 18.05 20.68
N GLN A 744 -5.69 17.08 21.14
CA GLN A 744 -5.51 16.78 22.56
C GLN A 744 -4.03 16.65 22.87
N VAL A 745 -3.63 17.12 24.05
CA VAL A 745 -2.30 16.93 24.62
C VAL A 745 -2.42 16.21 25.95
N SER A 746 -1.59 15.19 26.14
CA SER A 746 -1.60 14.32 27.30
C SER A 746 -0.19 14.10 27.86
N THR A 747 -0.07 13.89 29.17
CA THR A 747 1.20 13.51 29.83
C THR A 747 1.57 12.04 29.61
N THR A 748 0.65 11.25 29.06
CA THR A 748 0.85 9.84 28.69
C THR A 748 0.29 9.61 27.29
N ALA A 749 0.70 8.54 26.60
CA ALA A 749 0.09 8.12 25.34
C ALA A 749 -1.31 7.51 25.55
N SER A 750 -2.16 8.17 26.32
CA SER A 750 -3.51 7.71 26.69
C SER A 750 -4.41 8.88 27.11
N GLU A 751 -5.72 8.63 27.06
CA GLU A 751 -6.75 9.62 27.43
C GLU A 751 -6.76 9.96 28.92
N THR A 752 -6.20 9.09 29.76
CA THR A 752 -6.16 9.28 31.22
C THR A 752 -5.22 10.41 31.66
N GLY A 753 -4.33 10.88 30.78
CA GLY A 753 -3.34 11.92 31.05
C GLY A 753 -3.63 13.26 30.38
N ILE A 754 -4.82 13.47 29.81
CA ILE A 754 -5.13 14.70 29.05
C ILE A 754 -4.96 15.93 29.97
N VAL A 755 -4.15 16.87 29.48
CA VAL A 755 -3.87 18.15 30.14
C VAL A 755 -4.31 19.35 29.30
N TRP A 756 -4.62 19.15 28.02
CA TRP A 756 -5.21 20.15 27.15
C TRP A 756 -6.07 19.50 26.06
N ALA A 757 -7.21 20.10 25.74
CA ALA A 757 -8.04 19.73 24.61
C ALA A 757 -8.59 20.98 23.95
N GLY A 758 -8.59 21.02 22.62
CA GLY A 758 -9.02 22.19 21.87
C GLY A 758 -9.35 21.87 20.42
N GLY A 759 -9.66 22.90 19.64
CA GLY A 759 -9.97 22.76 18.23
C GLY A 759 -10.04 24.09 17.51
N VAL A 760 -10.08 24.01 16.19
CA VAL A 760 -10.16 25.16 15.29
C VAL A 760 -11.15 24.85 14.18
N THR A 761 -11.89 25.86 13.74
CA THR A 761 -12.80 25.78 12.58
C THR A 761 -12.10 26.24 11.31
N GLY A 762 -12.51 25.71 10.16
CA GLY A 762 -12.02 26.04 8.83
C GLY A 762 -11.14 24.93 8.22
N THR A 763 -10.51 25.27 7.11
CA THR A 763 -9.75 24.34 6.26
C THR A 763 -8.26 24.25 6.61
N GLY A 764 -7.83 24.94 7.66
CA GLY A 764 -6.42 24.97 8.08
C GLY A 764 -5.96 23.67 8.74
N ASN A 765 -4.65 23.41 8.69
CA ASN A 765 -4.03 22.21 9.29
C ASN A 765 -3.21 22.53 10.55
N THR A 766 -3.45 23.70 11.17
CA THR A 766 -2.68 24.22 12.30
C THR A 766 -3.58 24.53 13.49
N LEU A 767 -3.20 24.05 14.68
CA LEU A 767 -3.92 24.30 15.94
C LEU A 767 -2.92 24.63 17.05
N VAL A 768 -3.00 25.84 17.60
CA VAL A 768 -2.08 26.30 18.66
C VAL A 768 -2.57 25.85 20.02
N VAL A 769 -1.71 25.19 20.80
CA VAL A 769 -2.01 24.77 22.18
C VAL A 769 -1.97 25.98 23.10
N ASN A 770 -3.11 26.63 23.33
CA ASN A 770 -3.25 27.77 24.23
C ASN A 770 -4.69 27.87 24.78
N SER A 771 -4.94 28.85 25.64
CA SER A 771 -6.26 29.07 26.27
C SER A 771 -7.32 29.70 25.34
N SER A 772 -6.94 30.11 24.12
CA SER A 772 -7.88 30.68 23.13
C SER A 772 -8.44 29.62 22.18
N ALA A 773 -7.69 28.54 21.94
CA ALA A 773 -8.07 27.45 21.05
C ALA A 773 -8.49 26.18 21.80
N GLY A 774 -8.37 26.16 23.13
CA GLY A 774 -8.75 25.01 23.95
C GLY A 774 -8.60 25.28 25.44
N ASP A 775 -8.93 24.27 26.25
CA ASP A 775 -8.94 24.33 27.70
C ASP A 775 -7.84 23.45 28.29
N PHE A 776 -7.07 24.01 29.22
CA PHE A 776 -6.14 23.24 30.04
C PHE A 776 -6.90 22.55 31.19
N SER A 777 -6.58 21.28 31.43
CA SER A 777 -7.25 20.42 32.41
C SER A 777 -6.24 19.57 33.19
N GLY A 778 -6.73 18.73 34.10
CA GLY A 778 -5.87 17.87 34.92
C GLY A 778 -4.86 18.65 35.75
N THR A 779 -3.58 18.27 35.66
CA THR A 779 -2.48 18.93 36.38
C THR A 779 -2.18 20.34 35.89
N LEU A 780 -2.71 20.75 34.73
CA LEU A 780 -2.55 22.09 34.16
C LEU A 780 -3.85 22.91 34.18
N ALA A 781 -4.88 22.49 34.93
CA ALA A 781 -6.12 23.25 35.03
C ALA A 781 -5.87 24.71 35.48
N GLY A 782 -6.42 25.66 34.71
CA GLY A 782 -6.25 27.10 34.95
C GLY A 782 -4.92 27.71 34.48
N GLN A 783 -4.04 26.92 33.85
CA GLN A 783 -2.85 27.44 33.17
C GLN A 783 -3.18 27.94 31.76
N SER A 784 -2.24 28.68 31.15
CA SER A 784 -2.34 29.16 29.77
C SER A 784 -1.31 28.50 28.83
N SER A 785 -0.47 27.60 29.34
CA SER A 785 0.59 26.92 28.59
C SER A 785 0.89 25.53 29.16
N LEU A 786 1.58 24.72 28.37
CA LEU A 786 2.19 23.47 28.85
C LEU A 786 3.33 23.77 29.82
N ALA A 787 3.70 22.79 30.65
CA ALA A 787 4.88 22.91 31.48
C ALA A 787 6.15 22.84 30.62
N GLN A 788 7.20 23.56 31.02
CA GLN A 788 8.52 23.49 30.38
C GLN A 788 9.20 22.14 30.64
N CYS A 789 10.15 21.76 29.78
CA CYS A 789 11.00 20.58 29.95
C CYS A 789 10.22 19.29 30.24
N THR A 790 9.06 19.14 29.61
CA THR A 790 8.12 18.05 29.87
C THR A 790 7.81 17.30 28.58
N THR A 791 7.79 15.97 28.67
CA THR A 791 7.33 15.10 27.59
C THR A 791 5.81 15.05 27.58
N TYR A 792 5.24 15.24 26.41
CA TYR A 792 3.81 15.17 26.15
C TYR A 792 3.53 14.33 24.91
N TYR A 793 2.27 13.99 24.74
CA TYR A 793 1.75 13.24 23.60
C TYR A 793 0.58 14.03 23.01
N ALA A 794 0.61 14.27 21.70
CA ALA A 794 -0.46 14.95 20.97
C ALA A 794 -1.23 13.98 20.07
N ARG A 795 -2.53 14.19 19.88
CA ARG A 795 -3.32 13.52 18.84
C ARG A 795 -4.36 14.47 18.27
N VAL A 796 -4.84 14.18 17.06
CA VAL A 796 -5.79 15.03 16.32
C VAL A 796 -6.93 14.21 15.71
N ARG A 797 -8.06 14.86 15.45
CA ARG A 797 -9.14 14.36 14.58
C ARG A 797 -9.73 15.53 13.79
N GLN A 798 -10.30 15.29 12.62
CA GLN A 798 -10.79 16.35 11.74
C GLN A 798 -12.26 16.20 11.40
N ALA A 799 -12.89 17.27 10.92
CA ALA A 799 -14.29 17.29 10.52
C ALA A 799 -14.48 17.73 9.06
N ASP A 800 -15.48 17.16 8.39
CA ASP A 800 -15.95 17.58 7.06
C ASP A 800 -16.97 18.72 7.14
N GLU A 801 -17.44 19.23 6.00
CA GLU A 801 -18.42 20.30 5.89
C GLU A 801 -19.80 19.97 6.50
N GLY A 802 -20.08 18.68 6.71
CA GLY A 802 -21.26 18.18 7.43
C GLY A 802 -21.11 18.21 8.95
N GLY A 803 -19.90 18.44 9.47
CA GLY A 803 -19.57 18.36 10.88
C GLY A 803 -19.33 16.92 11.36
N ASN A 804 -19.20 15.96 10.45
CA ASN A 804 -18.84 14.58 10.77
C ASN A 804 -17.38 14.55 11.21
N LEU A 805 -17.06 13.86 12.30
CA LEU A 805 -15.71 13.80 12.86
C LEU A 805 -15.03 12.48 12.47
N SER A 806 -13.75 12.55 12.15
CA SER A 806 -12.90 11.37 12.02
C SER A 806 -12.67 10.71 13.39
N GLY A 807 -12.17 9.48 13.36
CA GLY A 807 -11.46 8.90 14.51
C GLY A 807 -10.25 9.75 14.94
N TRP A 808 -9.72 9.48 16.13
CA TRP A 808 -8.50 10.10 16.63
C TRP A 808 -7.25 9.46 16.03
N SER A 809 -6.25 10.30 15.72
CA SER A 809 -4.92 9.84 15.34
C SER A 809 -4.25 9.06 16.49
N PRO A 810 -3.24 8.23 16.19
CA PRO A 810 -2.27 7.78 17.18
C PRO A 810 -1.64 8.96 17.92
N TRP A 811 -1.12 8.67 19.11
CA TRP A 811 -0.39 9.64 19.93
C TRP A 811 1.00 9.89 19.36
N LYS A 812 1.38 11.16 19.17
CA LYS A 812 2.74 11.58 18.80
C LYS A 812 3.44 12.24 19.97
N MET A 813 4.61 11.72 20.34
CA MET A 813 5.42 12.27 21.42
C MET A 813 6.11 13.57 20.99
N PHE A 814 6.16 14.55 21.91
CA PHE A 814 6.98 15.75 21.77
C PHE A 814 7.47 16.22 23.14
N VAL A 815 8.46 17.12 23.15
CA VAL A 815 9.04 17.68 24.38
C VAL A 815 8.98 19.19 24.33
N THR A 816 8.59 19.83 25.43
CA THR A 816 8.65 21.28 25.56
C THR A 816 10.03 21.73 26.07
N LEU A 817 10.48 22.91 25.65
CA LEU A 817 11.73 23.52 26.13
C LEU A 817 11.47 24.68 27.09
N GLU A 818 12.52 25.07 27.80
CA GLU A 818 12.57 26.34 28.50
C GLU A 818 12.52 27.47 27.46
N ALA A 819 11.67 28.48 27.68
CA ALA A 819 11.66 29.66 26.82
C ALA A 819 13.06 30.31 26.87
N PRO A 820 13.66 30.70 25.73
CA PRO A 820 14.91 31.43 25.76
C PRO A 820 14.71 32.70 26.59
N TRP A 821 15.45 32.80 27.69
CA TRP A 821 15.35 33.90 28.64
C TRP A 821 15.48 35.27 27.95
N GLY A 822 14.38 36.03 27.97
CA GLY A 822 14.34 37.42 27.52
C GLY A 822 12.93 37.97 27.50
N GLY A 823 12.39 38.32 28.67
CA GLY A 823 11.10 39.01 28.77
C GLY A 823 11.09 40.33 27.98
N GLY A 824 10.11 40.44 27.08
CA GLY A 824 9.72 41.66 26.39
C GLY A 824 8.45 41.36 25.61
N GLU A 825 7.34 41.99 25.99
CA GLU A 825 6.02 41.86 25.36
C GLU A 825 6.12 41.96 23.83
N VAL A 826 5.66 40.92 23.12
CA VAL A 826 5.41 41.01 21.68
C VAL A 826 3.92 41.29 21.52
N GLY A 827 3.58 42.53 21.17
CA GLY A 827 2.23 42.94 20.81
C GLY A 827 1.73 42.24 19.54
N PRO A 828 0.43 42.31 19.25
CA PRO A 828 -0.18 41.59 18.13
C PRO A 828 0.41 42.06 16.80
N LEU A 829 0.90 41.12 16.00
CA LEU A 829 1.27 41.33 14.61
C LEU A 829 0.00 41.65 13.81
N GLU A 830 -0.13 42.90 13.39
CA GLU A 830 -1.12 43.30 12.37
C GLU A 830 -0.72 42.73 11.00
N VAL A 831 -1.74 42.24 10.32
CA VAL A 831 -1.74 41.73 8.95
C VAL A 831 -1.40 42.86 7.97
N ASN A 832 -0.47 42.58 7.05
CA ASN A 832 -0.49 43.11 5.68
C ASN A 832 0.07 42.07 4.72
#